data_AF-S3D373-F1
#
_entry.id   AF-S3D373-F1
#
_cell.length_a   1.000
_cell.length_b   1.000
_cell.length_c   1.000
_cell.angle_alpha   90.00
_cell.angle_beta   90.00
_cell.angle_gamma   90.00
#
_symmetry.space_group_name_H-M   'P 1'
#
loop_
_entity.id
_entity.type
_entity.pdbx_description
1 polymer ?
#
loop_
_entity_poly.entity_id
_entity_poly.type
_entity_poly.pdbx_seq_one_letter_code
_entity_poly.pdbx_strand_id
1 'polypeptide(L)'
;MLWKYLALSLLAEHGYSQSAAAPMLRFTCSQLVVDRLDPLVNPGVVPSPHLHQIVGGNSFNASMYHPEHDLPTQSTCTTCTFSEDFSNYWTAVLYFRARNGTFKRVPQITSEGLGGRGGITVYYIPAMNNRTSVTAFKPGFRMLVGDANLKSPGTAHKVCHRCMPKSGDNSNINCGPPDDQTLPTGFCVGGIRSVITFPTCWDGKNLDSPNHQSHVAYGIGSKTNDVGPTGDCPSTHPVVLPQVMYEVMWDTRGFNDKDLWPVDSSQPFVWSTGDTNGYSQHGDYVFGWEGDSLQRSMDARCNGDTCSVLKTQSNEEAMKCNVPKVVDDDIDGWVETLPGEPPTHNFTGFRCTYYTDLSPGPLKKRADLFLSVVNWDHLCVYASAQRNGINCVLLPNIGLGYNHMVRILEFTDAVRWIARLRLPSLTRSDSDDATESMISEYITTSLVESTTMIPVPRIHAVESEFHPLINARFMLMDCLEGNVGMDLGMQVPSEHKASFFAEMARIHITTDCEVFARIELSKTRLPMIGTINGKNSDGTFIQGPMRGIGGPFRTAGEYFHAWAENAKFGMDKNLMHDSCGSYADEIIPSINSFLDDFRKLAEKLSICNEGPFPLCHGDFGHNNIIVDDNYKVLGVIDWESAFAAPWEVFASFPLTLSATPPKMDAPWNYDDDGNPADEELRQKCGDREVYIAAVAKVEAEEGMMGELLISKSLRDERRQHLIDAMRLFENGKPGWYGKLIDEFWKGDEKT
;
A
#
# COMPACT_ATOMS: atom_id res chain seq x y z
N MET A 1 -27.61 -84.76 -29.40
CA MET A 1 -26.47 -85.16 -28.54
C MET A 1 -25.42 -84.05 -28.67
N LEU A 2 -25.36 -83.14 -27.69
CA LEU A 2 -24.33 -83.09 -26.62
C LEU A 2 -22.99 -82.45 -27.06
N TRP A 3 -22.76 -81.22 -26.56
CA TRP A 3 -21.47 -80.59 -26.12
C TRP A 3 -20.43 -80.25 -27.21
N LYS A 4 -19.52 -79.25 -27.14
CA LYS A 4 -19.18 -78.11 -26.25
C LYS A 4 -18.11 -77.27 -27.00
N TYR A 5 -18.12 -75.95 -26.75
CA TYR A 5 -17.09 -74.88 -26.89
C TYR A 5 -15.79 -75.07 -27.70
N LEU A 6 -15.51 -74.08 -28.58
CA LEU A 6 -14.34 -73.18 -28.52
C LEU A 6 -14.44 -72.08 -29.60
N ALA A 7 -14.63 -70.83 -29.16
CA ALA A 7 -14.46 -69.64 -30.00
C ALA A 7 -13.03 -69.11 -29.75
N LEU A 8 -12.18 -69.15 -30.78
CA LEU A 8 -10.90 -68.44 -30.78
C LEU A 8 -11.14 -66.99 -31.24
N SER A 9 -10.92 -66.06 -30.33
CA SER A 9 -10.70 -64.64 -30.60
C SER A 9 -9.33 -64.44 -31.23
N LEU A 10 -9.28 -64.06 -32.51
CA LEU A 10 -8.08 -63.54 -33.16
C LEU A 10 -8.03 -62.02 -32.94
N LEU A 11 -7.17 -61.61 -32.01
CA LEU A 11 -6.67 -60.25 -31.86
C LEU A 11 -5.82 -59.93 -33.11
N ALA A 12 -6.30 -59.02 -33.95
CA ALA A 12 -5.47 -58.37 -34.96
C ALA A 12 -4.88 -57.11 -34.33
N GLU A 13 -3.64 -57.23 -33.84
CA GLU A 13 -2.77 -56.11 -33.50
C GLU A 13 -2.64 -55.18 -34.72
N HIS A 14 -3.38 -54.08 -34.73
CA HIS A 14 -3.06 -52.93 -35.57
C HIS A 14 -2.12 -52.04 -34.76
N GLY A 15 -0.83 -52.32 -34.88
CA GLY A 15 0.23 -51.40 -34.48
C GLY A 15 0.12 -50.11 -35.29
N TYR A 16 -0.61 -49.13 -34.75
CA TYR A 16 -0.38 -47.75 -35.09
C TYR A 16 0.98 -47.37 -34.50
N SER A 17 1.95 -47.14 -35.39
CA SER A 17 3.14 -46.36 -35.09
C SER A 17 2.68 -45.00 -34.58
N GLN A 18 2.57 -44.86 -33.25
CA GLN A 18 2.46 -43.57 -32.60
C GLN A 18 3.76 -42.83 -32.90
N SER A 19 3.66 -41.75 -33.66
CA SER A 19 4.60 -40.62 -33.55
C SER A 19 4.80 -40.38 -32.05
N ALA A 20 5.98 -40.69 -31.52
CA ALA A 20 6.25 -40.68 -30.09
C ALA A 20 5.97 -39.28 -29.53
N ALA A 21 4.85 -39.13 -28.82
CA ALA A 21 4.61 -37.92 -28.04
C ALA A 21 5.77 -37.76 -27.06
N ALA A 22 6.25 -36.52 -26.90
CA ALA A 22 7.22 -36.18 -25.86
C ALA A 22 6.75 -36.74 -24.51
N PRO A 23 7.58 -37.47 -23.75
CA PRO A 23 7.19 -37.88 -22.42
C PRO A 23 6.97 -36.62 -21.59
N MET A 24 5.77 -36.46 -21.05
CA MET A 24 5.41 -35.36 -20.15
C MET A 24 4.35 -35.82 -19.17
N LEU A 25 4.49 -35.49 -17.90
CA LEU A 25 3.34 -35.52 -17.01
C LEU A 25 2.40 -34.40 -17.45
N ARG A 26 1.12 -34.73 -17.61
CA ARG A 26 0.03 -33.79 -17.89
C ARG A 26 -1.16 -34.20 -17.04
N PHE A 27 -1.47 -33.43 -16.02
CA PHE A 27 -2.51 -33.77 -15.06
C PHE A 27 -3.25 -32.54 -14.56
N THR A 28 -4.43 -32.76 -13.99
CA THR A 28 -5.30 -31.68 -13.50
C THR A 28 -5.18 -31.55 -12.00
N CYS A 29 -5.10 -30.31 -11.53
CA CYS A 29 -5.31 -29.95 -10.14
C CYS A 29 -6.57 -29.08 -10.06
N SER A 30 -7.61 -29.58 -9.40
CA SER A 30 -8.89 -28.85 -9.26
C SER A 30 -8.75 -27.63 -8.35
N GLN A 31 -9.71 -26.71 -8.41
CA GLN A 31 -9.73 -25.53 -7.52
C GLN A 31 -9.70 -25.95 -6.04
N LEU A 32 -8.66 -25.51 -5.33
CA LEU A 32 -8.55 -25.60 -3.87
C LEU A 32 -9.33 -24.44 -3.22
N VAL A 33 -8.97 -23.21 -3.60
CA VAL A 33 -9.61 -21.97 -3.15
C VAL A 33 -9.31 -20.84 -4.15
N VAL A 34 -10.16 -19.81 -4.17
CA VAL A 34 -9.87 -18.52 -4.81
C VAL A 34 -9.88 -17.49 -3.71
N ASP A 35 -8.74 -16.82 -3.49
CA ASP A 35 -8.53 -15.98 -2.31
C ASP A 35 -7.47 -14.91 -2.60
N ARG A 36 -7.44 -13.86 -1.77
CA ARG A 36 -6.38 -12.84 -1.78
C ARG A 36 -5.27 -13.26 -0.81
N LEU A 37 -4.59 -14.34 -1.17
CA LEU A 37 -3.43 -14.86 -0.46
C LEU A 37 -2.30 -15.12 -1.45
N ASP A 38 -1.10 -14.65 -1.08
CA ASP A 38 0.10 -14.81 -1.90
C ASP A 38 1.31 -15.04 -0.98
N PRO A 39 1.48 -16.25 -0.44
CA PRO A 39 2.58 -16.57 0.47
C PRO A 39 3.97 -16.58 -0.19
N LEU A 40 4.04 -16.47 -1.51
CA LEU A 40 5.29 -16.38 -2.23
C LEU A 40 5.77 -14.92 -2.23
N VAL A 41 5.00 -14.02 -2.84
CA VAL A 41 5.40 -12.62 -3.02
C VAL A 41 5.05 -11.73 -1.82
N ASN A 42 3.95 -12.04 -1.12
CA ASN A 42 3.43 -11.24 0.01
C ASN A 42 3.24 -12.10 1.27
N PRO A 43 4.31 -12.74 1.78
CA PRO A 43 4.20 -13.70 2.88
C PRO A 43 3.66 -13.04 4.16
N GLY A 44 2.61 -13.62 4.72
CA GLY A 44 1.92 -13.18 5.93
C GLY A 44 0.89 -12.06 5.71
N VAL A 45 0.77 -11.54 4.49
CA VAL A 45 -0.14 -10.45 4.17
C VAL A 45 -1.53 -10.99 3.83
N VAL A 46 -2.54 -10.49 4.56
CA VAL A 46 -3.95 -10.85 4.37
C VAL A 46 -4.78 -9.56 4.45
N PRO A 47 -5.43 -9.11 3.36
CA PRO A 47 -5.41 -9.67 2.00
C PRO A 47 -4.16 -9.28 1.18
N SER A 48 -3.75 -10.14 0.24
CA SER A 48 -2.76 -9.79 -0.80
C SER A 48 -3.32 -8.74 -1.80
N PRO A 49 -2.46 -8.08 -2.60
CA PRO A 49 -2.87 -6.97 -3.48
C PRO A 49 -3.87 -7.32 -4.58
N HIS A 50 -3.98 -8.59 -4.99
CA HIS A 50 -4.94 -9.03 -6.01
C HIS A 50 -5.38 -10.47 -5.76
N LEU A 51 -6.45 -10.87 -6.43
CA LEU A 51 -7.05 -12.19 -6.28
C LEU A 51 -6.28 -13.27 -7.05
N HIS A 52 -6.07 -14.41 -6.39
CA HIS A 52 -5.42 -15.59 -6.98
C HIS A 52 -6.35 -16.80 -7.01
N GLN A 53 -6.18 -17.64 -8.03
CA GLN A 53 -6.73 -18.99 -8.05
C GLN A 53 -5.66 -19.96 -7.59
N ILE A 54 -5.94 -20.72 -6.52
CA ILE A 54 -4.98 -21.63 -5.91
C ILE A 54 -5.41 -23.08 -6.10
N VAL A 55 -4.44 -23.95 -6.40
CA VAL A 55 -4.57 -25.41 -6.44
C VAL A 55 -3.39 -26.07 -5.72
N GLY A 56 -3.46 -27.39 -5.50
CA GLY A 56 -2.45 -28.18 -4.79
C GLY A 56 -2.89 -28.73 -3.43
N GLY A 57 -1.93 -28.86 -2.52
CA GLY A 57 -2.10 -29.34 -1.15
C GLY A 57 -2.88 -28.37 -0.25
N ASN A 58 -3.61 -28.90 0.74
CA ASN A 58 -4.47 -28.12 1.64
C ASN A 58 -3.76 -27.47 2.84
N SER A 59 -2.43 -27.58 2.97
CA SER A 59 -1.68 -26.81 3.97
C SER A 59 -1.44 -25.35 3.59
N PHE A 60 -1.86 -24.94 2.38
CA PHE A 60 -1.74 -23.57 1.86
C PHE A 60 -2.24 -22.52 2.88
N ASN A 61 -1.40 -21.54 3.18
CA ASN A 61 -1.69 -20.45 4.11
C ASN A 61 -0.95 -19.17 3.71
N ALA A 62 -1.15 -18.08 4.45
CA ALA A 62 -0.64 -16.76 4.07
C ALA A 62 0.88 -16.59 4.09
N SER A 63 1.65 -17.39 4.85
CA SER A 63 3.08 -17.14 5.09
C SER A 63 4.03 -18.25 4.62
N MET A 64 3.62 -19.52 4.73
CA MET A 64 4.31 -20.74 4.25
C MET A 64 5.86 -20.76 4.33
N TYR A 65 6.48 -20.15 5.35
CA TYR A 65 7.93 -20.00 5.44
C TYR A 65 8.66 -21.36 5.47
N HIS A 66 9.76 -21.48 4.73
CA HIS A 66 10.62 -22.65 4.78
C HIS A 66 11.78 -22.40 5.76
N PRO A 67 12.15 -23.37 6.63
CA PRO A 67 11.72 -24.77 6.66
C PRO A 67 10.51 -25.09 7.54
N GLU A 68 9.87 -24.11 8.18
CA GLU A 68 8.79 -24.32 9.14
C GLU A 68 7.51 -24.91 8.50
N HIS A 69 7.31 -24.66 7.22
CA HIS A 69 6.15 -25.08 6.45
C HIS A 69 6.55 -26.00 5.29
N ASP A 70 6.48 -27.31 5.54
CA ASP A 70 6.72 -28.35 4.53
C ASP A 70 5.38 -28.94 4.03
N LEU A 71 5.09 -28.74 2.75
CA LEU A 71 3.77 -29.03 2.15
C LEU A 71 3.42 -30.53 2.23
N PRO A 72 4.31 -31.48 1.85
CA PRO A 72 3.99 -32.90 1.92
C PRO A 72 3.65 -33.40 3.34
N THR A 73 4.29 -32.86 4.38
CA THR A 73 4.06 -33.31 5.76
C THR A 73 2.87 -32.63 6.43
N GLN A 74 2.51 -31.40 6.02
CA GLN A 74 1.41 -30.65 6.61
C GLN A 74 0.08 -30.81 5.86
N SER A 75 0.11 -31.17 4.59
CA SER A 75 -1.11 -31.42 3.81
C SER A 75 -1.68 -32.80 4.10
N THR A 76 -3.01 -32.87 4.24
CA THR A 76 -3.76 -34.13 4.40
C THR A 76 -4.47 -34.56 3.12
N CYS A 77 -4.58 -33.67 2.14
CA CYS A 77 -5.08 -33.96 0.80
C CYS A 77 -4.42 -33.03 -0.24
N THR A 78 -4.55 -33.38 -1.51
CA THR A 78 -4.20 -32.52 -2.66
C THR A 78 -5.33 -32.52 -3.67
N THR A 79 -5.48 -31.41 -4.39
CA THR A 79 -6.44 -31.26 -5.50
C THR A 79 -5.93 -31.82 -6.83
N CYS A 80 -4.69 -32.32 -6.88
CA CYS A 80 -4.06 -32.92 -8.05
C CYS A 80 -4.37 -34.42 -8.19
N THR A 81 -4.46 -34.95 -9.41
CA THR A 81 -4.74 -36.39 -9.62
C THR A 81 -3.57 -37.31 -9.25
N PHE A 82 -2.32 -36.83 -9.28
CA PHE A 82 -1.21 -37.51 -8.62
C PHE A 82 -1.26 -37.23 -7.13
N SER A 83 -1.56 -38.24 -6.33
CA SER A 83 -1.79 -38.09 -4.88
C SER A 83 -0.51 -37.89 -4.07
N GLU A 84 0.65 -37.90 -4.74
CA GLU A 84 1.97 -37.64 -4.16
C GLU A 84 2.46 -36.21 -4.45
N ASP A 85 1.64 -35.39 -5.14
CA ASP A 85 1.95 -33.99 -5.42
C ASP A 85 1.14 -33.05 -4.51
N PHE A 86 1.78 -32.52 -3.47
CA PHE A 86 1.24 -31.51 -2.58
C PHE A 86 1.76 -30.11 -2.90
N SER A 87 2.45 -29.92 -4.02
CA SER A 87 2.92 -28.60 -4.46
C SER A 87 1.72 -27.65 -4.57
N ASN A 88 1.94 -26.37 -4.26
CA ASN A 88 0.94 -25.34 -4.51
C ASN A 88 1.29 -24.57 -5.79
N TYR A 89 0.25 -24.32 -6.58
CA TYR A 89 0.31 -23.62 -7.86
C TYR A 89 -0.78 -22.57 -7.88
N TRP A 90 -0.46 -21.34 -8.25
CA TRP A 90 -1.49 -20.31 -8.39
C TRP A 90 -1.18 -19.29 -9.49
N THR A 91 -2.24 -18.62 -9.94
CA THR A 91 -2.21 -17.61 -11.01
C THR A 91 -3.17 -16.47 -10.69
N ALA A 92 -3.01 -15.31 -11.36
CA ALA A 92 -4.03 -14.26 -11.33
C ALA A 92 -5.37 -14.75 -11.88
N VAL A 93 -6.45 -14.08 -11.47
CA VAL A 93 -7.83 -14.43 -11.83
C VAL A 93 -8.35 -13.51 -12.93
N LEU A 94 -8.99 -14.07 -13.95
CA LEU A 94 -9.59 -13.30 -15.03
C LEU A 94 -11.00 -12.81 -14.65
N TYR A 95 -11.29 -11.54 -14.96
CA TYR A 95 -12.59 -10.90 -14.84
C TYR A 95 -13.11 -10.43 -16.19
N PHE A 96 -14.43 -10.37 -16.32
CA PHE A 96 -15.16 -9.72 -17.40
C PHE A 96 -15.68 -8.37 -16.92
N ARG A 97 -15.34 -7.29 -17.61
CA ARG A 97 -15.88 -5.95 -17.38
C ARG A 97 -17.09 -5.73 -18.29
N ALA A 98 -18.26 -5.63 -17.69
CA ALA A 98 -19.50 -5.35 -18.42
C ALA A 98 -19.59 -3.89 -18.89
N ARG A 99 -20.47 -3.64 -19.86
CA ARG A 99 -20.78 -2.31 -20.40
C ARG A 99 -21.12 -1.26 -19.35
N ASN A 100 -21.74 -1.65 -18.23
CA ASN A 100 -22.08 -0.76 -17.11
C ASN A 100 -20.88 -0.45 -16.18
N GLY A 101 -19.70 -1.02 -16.44
CA GLY A 101 -18.49 -0.83 -15.64
C GLY A 101 -18.27 -1.88 -14.55
N THR A 102 -19.28 -2.68 -14.18
CA THR A 102 -19.13 -3.73 -13.16
C THR A 102 -18.35 -4.94 -13.68
N PHE A 103 -17.71 -5.67 -12.77
CA PHE A 103 -16.88 -6.82 -13.06
C PHE A 103 -17.54 -8.12 -12.60
N LYS A 104 -17.28 -9.19 -13.36
CA LYS A 104 -17.69 -10.55 -13.03
C LYS A 104 -16.51 -11.50 -13.19
N ARG A 105 -16.22 -12.29 -12.16
CA ARG A 105 -15.17 -13.31 -12.26
C ARG A 105 -15.47 -14.30 -13.38
N VAL A 106 -14.46 -14.61 -14.19
CA VAL A 106 -14.55 -15.61 -15.25
C VAL A 106 -14.25 -16.98 -14.64
N PRO A 107 -15.19 -17.96 -14.71
CA PRO A 107 -14.94 -19.30 -14.22
C PRO A 107 -13.84 -20.01 -15.03
N GLN A 108 -13.17 -20.98 -14.42
CA GLN A 108 -12.28 -21.90 -15.13
C GLN A 108 -13.01 -23.19 -15.50
N ILE A 109 -12.61 -23.78 -16.62
CA ILE A 109 -13.02 -25.13 -17.04
C ILE A 109 -11.80 -26.04 -17.10
N THR A 110 -12.02 -27.34 -16.99
CA THR A 110 -10.94 -28.32 -17.09
C THR A 110 -10.43 -28.41 -18.53
N SER A 111 -9.11 -28.56 -18.71
CA SER A 111 -8.50 -28.75 -20.03
C SER A 111 -9.00 -30.02 -20.72
N GLU A 112 -8.90 -30.03 -22.04
CA GLU A 112 -9.36 -31.13 -22.90
C GLU A 112 -8.78 -32.48 -22.49
N GLY A 113 -9.65 -33.50 -22.42
CA GLY A 113 -9.27 -34.88 -22.08
C GLY A 113 -9.00 -35.14 -20.59
N LEU A 114 -9.16 -34.15 -19.72
CA LEU A 114 -9.02 -34.30 -18.26
C LEU A 114 -10.37 -34.10 -17.56
N GLY A 115 -10.48 -34.50 -16.29
CA GLY A 115 -11.69 -34.32 -15.48
C GLY A 115 -11.40 -33.61 -14.15
N GLY A 116 -12.26 -32.69 -13.73
CA GLY A 116 -12.07 -31.94 -12.49
C GLY A 116 -13.07 -30.78 -12.37
N ARG A 117 -12.77 -29.83 -11.48
CA ARG A 117 -13.57 -28.62 -11.27
C ARG A 117 -12.66 -27.39 -11.24
N GLY A 118 -12.73 -26.60 -12.31
CA GLY A 118 -11.86 -25.43 -12.50
C GLY A 118 -10.38 -25.80 -12.39
N GLY A 119 -9.58 -24.88 -11.85
CA GLY A 119 -8.19 -25.14 -11.47
C GLY A 119 -7.19 -25.01 -12.61
N ILE A 120 -6.09 -25.74 -12.51
CA ILE A 120 -4.91 -25.61 -13.37
C ILE A 120 -4.51 -27.00 -13.88
N THR A 121 -4.21 -27.09 -15.18
CA THR A 121 -3.53 -28.26 -15.74
C THR A 121 -2.04 -28.04 -15.63
N VAL A 122 -1.36 -28.93 -14.90
CA VAL A 122 0.06 -28.84 -14.60
C VAL A 122 0.83 -29.84 -15.45
N TYR A 123 1.98 -29.40 -15.96
CA TYR A 123 2.90 -30.21 -16.72
C TYR A 123 4.27 -30.26 -16.05
N TYR A 124 4.87 -31.45 -16.03
CA TYR A 124 6.29 -31.64 -15.76
C TYR A 124 6.91 -32.37 -16.95
N ILE A 125 7.76 -31.66 -17.69
CA ILE A 125 8.29 -32.12 -18.96
C ILE A 125 9.81 -32.36 -18.82
N PRO A 126 10.29 -33.61 -18.87
CA PRO A 126 11.72 -33.92 -18.92
C PRO A 126 12.35 -33.50 -20.26
N ALA A 127 13.67 -33.59 -20.37
CA ALA A 127 14.35 -33.38 -21.65
C ALA A 127 13.79 -34.31 -22.73
N MET A 128 13.53 -33.77 -23.92
CA MET A 128 12.97 -34.52 -25.06
C MET A 128 13.84 -35.72 -25.47
N ASN A 129 15.16 -35.58 -25.33
CA ASN A 129 16.10 -36.67 -25.53
C ASN A 129 16.35 -37.43 -24.20
N ASN A 130 16.78 -38.68 -24.29
CA ASN A 130 17.15 -39.49 -23.13
C ASN A 130 18.61 -39.32 -22.68
N ARG A 131 19.32 -38.32 -23.22
CA ARG A 131 20.75 -38.08 -22.97
C ARG A 131 20.97 -37.03 -21.88
N THR A 132 20.01 -36.13 -21.72
CA THR A 132 20.03 -35.09 -20.69
C THR A 132 19.17 -35.56 -19.52
N SER A 133 19.81 -35.84 -18.39
CA SER A 133 19.09 -36.04 -17.11
C SER A 133 18.62 -34.70 -16.57
N VAL A 134 17.42 -34.67 -15.99
CA VAL A 134 16.91 -33.52 -15.25
C VAL A 134 16.98 -33.80 -13.76
N THR A 135 17.21 -32.76 -12.98
CA THR A 135 17.18 -32.79 -11.52
C THR A 135 15.84 -32.26 -11.05
N ALA A 136 15.08 -33.06 -10.30
CA ALA A 136 13.85 -32.62 -9.67
C ALA A 136 14.12 -31.54 -8.60
N PHE A 137 13.09 -30.74 -8.33
CA PHE A 137 13.12 -29.72 -7.29
C PHE A 137 13.29 -30.34 -5.90
N LYS A 138 13.73 -29.53 -4.93
CA LYS A 138 13.94 -29.93 -3.53
C LYS A 138 12.91 -29.25 -2.63
N PRO A 139 12.60 -29.80 -1.44
CA PRO A 139 11.73 -29.12 -0.47
C PRO A 139 12.21 -27.70 -0.19
N GLY A 140 11.29 -26.73 -0.19
CA GLY A 140 11.60 -25.29 -0.09
C GLY A 140 11.85 -24.59 -1.43
N PHE A 141 11.84 -25.31 -2.55
CA PHE A 141 12.03 -24.71 -3.87
C PHE A 141 10.82 -23.87 -4.29
N ARG A 142 11.07 -22.66 -4.76
CA ARG A 142 10.04 -21.66 -5.08
C ARG A 142 10.35 -20.97 -6.40
N MET A 143 9.33 -20.67 -7.22
CA MET A 143 9.52 -19.92 -8.46
C MET A 143 8.36 -18.99 -8.74
N LEU A 144 8.68 -17.82 -9.31
CA LEU A 144 7.72 -16.88 -9.89
C LEU A 144 8.01 -16.71 -11.39
N VAL A 145 6.97 -16.67 -12.21
CA VAL A 145 7.06 -16.35 -13.64
C VAL A 145 6.06 -15.27 -13.98
N GLY A 146 6.49 -14.29 -14.77
CA GLY A 146 5.69 -13.11 -15.08
C GLY A 146 5.93 -12.01 -14.04
N ASP A 147 5.19 -10.92 -14.19
CA ASP A 147 5.26 -9.76 -13.30
C ASP A 147 3.88 -9.14 -13.22
N ALA A 148 3.30 -9.13 -12.02
CA ALA A 148 1.97 -8.57 -11.76
C ALA A 148 1.87 -7.06 -12.06
N ASN A 149 3.01 -6.35 -12.12
CA ASN A 149 3.09 -4.92 -12.42
C ASN A 149 3.36 -4.62 -13.90
N LEU A 150 3.54 -5.65 -14.75
CA LEU A 150 3.93 -5.45 -16.14
C LEU A 150 2.83 -4.71 -16.93
N LYS A 151 3.19 -3.58 -17.55
CA LYS A 151 2.26 -2.71 -18.32
C LYS A 151 2.47 -2.74 -19.83
N SER A 152 3.45 -3.50 -20.32
CA SER A 152 3.79 -3.63 -21.74
C SER A 152 4.24 -5.07 -22.06
N PRO A 153 4.24 -5.49 -23.34
CA PRO A 153 4.69 -6.84 -23.69
C PRO A 153 6.10 -7.12 -23.17
N GLY A 154 6.27 -8.27 -22.51
CA GLY A 154 7.57 -8.74 -22.06
C GLY A 154 8.48 -9.12 -23.23
N THR A 155 9.79 -9.12 -22.99
CA THR A 155 10.80 -9.47 -24.01
C THR A 155 10.81 -10.95 -24.38
N ALA A 156 10.21 -11.81 -23.54
CA ALA A 156 10.11 -13.25 -23.76
C ALA A 156 8.64 -13.70 -23.69
N HIS A 157 8.18 -14.44 -24.72
CA HIS A 157 6.83 -14.99 -24.78
C HIS A 157 6.71 -16.22 -23.87
N LYS A 158 6.69 -16.02 -22.55
CA LYS A 158 6.62 -17.10 -21.53
C LYS A 158 5.25 -17.16 -20.84
N VAL A 159 4.50 -16.07 -20.93
CA VAL A 159 3.09 -15.99 -20.57
C VAL A 159 2.33 -15.55 -21.81
N CYS A 160 1.28 -16.26 -22.18
CA CYS A 160 0.51 -15.96 -23.38
C CYS A 160 -0.93 -16.47 -23.31
N HIS A 161 -1.74 -15.95 -24.22
CA HIS A 161 -3.17 -16.19 -24.32
C HIS A 161 -3.53 -16.69 -25.72
N ARG A 162 -4.56 -17.54 -25.77
CA ARG A 162 -5.17 -17.98 -27.03
C ARG A 162 -6.68 -17.91 -26.96
N CYS A 163 -7.26 -17.45 -28.06
CA CYS A 163 -8.68 -17.60 -28.32
C CYS A 163 -8.96 -19.01 -28.82
N MET A 164 -9.57 -19.85 -27.99
CA MET A 164 -9.73 -21.26 -28.32
C MET A 164 -10.92 -21.51 -29.27
N PRO A 165 -10.76 -22.37 -30.29
CA PRO A 165 -11.87 -22.82 -31.11
C PRO A 165 -12.78 -23.79 -30.34
N LYS A 166 -14.02 -23.96 -30.79
CA LYS A 166 -15.03 -24.79 -30.12
C LYS A 166 -14.63 -26.28 -30.04
N SER A 167 -13.89 -26.76 -31.03
CA SER A 167 -13.42 -28.15 -31.12
C SER A 167 -12.20 -28.44 -30.24
N GLY A 168 -11.62 -27.42 -29.62
CA GLY A 168 -10.27 -27.50 -29.10
C GLY A 168 -9.20 -27.33 -30.17
N ASP A 169 -7.96 -27.11 -29.72
CA ASP A 169 -6.80 -26.89 -30.59
C ASP A 169 -5.58 -27.68 -30.08
N ASN A 170 -4.94 -28.41 -31.00
CA ASN A 170 -3.73 -29.19 -30.74
C ASN A 170 -2.45 -28.46 -31.19
N SER A 171 -2.52 -27.18 -31.51
CA SER A 171 -1.35 -26.39 -31.93
C SER A 171 -0.58 -25.85 -30.72
N ASN A 172 0.75 -25.94 -30.76
CA ASN A 172 1.75 -25.51 -29.74
C ASN A 172 1.35 -25.64 -28.25
N ILE A 173 2.08 -26.47 -27.50
CA ILE A 173 1.92 -26.61 -26.04
C ILE A 173 2.35 -25.33 -25.31
N ASN A 174 3.56 -24.85 -25.59
CA ASN A 174 4.07 -23.56 -25.10
C ASN A 174 3.71 -22.42 -26.05
N CYS A 175 3.97 -21.17 -25.62
CA CYS A 175 3.65 -19.97 -26.37
C CYS A 175 4.23 -19.94 -27.79
N GLY A 176 3.36 -20.06 -28.79
CA GLY A 176 3.69 -19.95 -30.21
C GLY A 176 2.47 -19.56 -31.05
N PRO A 177 2.66 -18.98 -32.25
CA PRO A 177 1.53 -18.54 -33.07
C PRO A 177 0.45 -19.64 -33.20
N PRO A 178 -0.85 -19.34 -32.95
CA PRO A 178 -1.45 -18.00 -32.82
C PRO A 178 -1.52 -17.42 -31.39
N ASP A 179 -0.73 -17.91 -30.42
CA ASP A 179 -0.67 -17.31 -29.07
C ASP A 179 -0.11 -15.88 -29.10
N ASP A 180 -0.63 -15.02 -28.23
CA ASP A 180 -0.18 -13.64 -28.05
C ASP A 180 -0.01 -13.32 -26.56
N GLN A 181 0.85 -12.35 -26.21
CA GLN A 181 0.93 -11.86 -24.83
C GLN A 181 -0.31 -11.04 -24.46
N THR A 182 -0.98 -10.44 -25.45
CA THR A 182 -2.23 -9.71 -25.26
C THR A 182 -3.43 -10.64 -25.12
N LEU A 183 -4.48 -10.17 -24.45
CA LEU A 183 -5.76 -10.83 -24.37
C LEU A 183 -6.48 -10.81 -25.75
N PRO A 184 -7.15 -11.90 -26.16
CA PRO A 184 -7.84 -11.98 -27.45
C PRO A 184 -8.90 -10.90 -27.66
N THR A 185 -8.87 -10.18 -28.78
CA THR A 185 -9.77 -9.04 -29.03
C THR A 185 -11.20 -9.39 -29.45
N GLY A 186 -11.52 -10.67 -29.60
CA GLY A 186 -12.82 -11.13 -30.10
C GLY A 186 -13.39 -12.29 -29.31
N PHE A 187 -14.59 -12.74 -29.70
CA PHE A 187 -15.28 -13.83 -29.02
C PHE A 187 -14.55 -15.15 -29.18
N CYS A 188 -14.24 -15.78 -28.05
CA CYS A 188 -13.60 -17.08 -28.02
C CYS A 188 -14.64 -18.16 -27.72
N VAL A 189 -15.03 -18.87 -28.78
CA VAL A 189 -16.11 -19.88 -28.73
C VAL A 189 -15.74 -21.12 -27.89
N GLY A 190 -14.45 -21.37 -27.69
CA GLY A 190 -13.92 -22.42 -26.81
C GLY A 190 -13.38 -21.91 -25.48
N GLY A 191 -13.53 -20.61 -25.17
CA GLY A 191 -12.89 -19.99 -24.01
C GLY A 191 -11.52 -19.36 -24.33
N ILE A 192 -10.88 -18.77 -23.34
CA ILE A 192 -9.50 -18.27 -23.43
C ILE A 192 -8.57 -19.26 -22.74
N ARG A 193 -7.50 -19.68 -23.41
CA ARG A 193 -6.41 -20.44 -22.79
C ARG A 193 -5.30 -19.47 -22.38
N SER A 194 -4.78 -19.59 -21.17
CA SER A 194 -3.51 -18.96 -20.77
C SER A 194 -2.46 -20.02 -20.45
N VAL A 195 -1.24 -19.81 -20.94
CA VAL A 195 -0.09 -20.68 -20.69
C VAL A 195 1.01 -19.90 -19.98
N ILE A 196 1.63 -20.52 -18.97
CA ILE A 196 2.77 -19.98 -18.22
C ILE A 196 3.88 -21.03 -18.23
N THR A 197 5.04 -20.71 -18.82
CA THR A 197 6.17 -21.62 -18.98
C THR A 197 7.30 -21.26 -18.02
N PHE A 198 7.70 -22.16 -17.13
CA PHE A 198 8.75 -21.90 -16.14
C PHE A 198 10.17 -22.11 -16.68
N PRO A 199 11.18 -21.45 -16.08
CA PRO A 199 12.59 -21.68 -16.35
C PRO A 199 13.03 -23.14 -16.16
N THR A 200 14.11 -23.54 -16.84
CA THR A 200 14.57 -24.93 -16.88
C THR A 200 16.02 -25.11 -16.44
N CYS A 201 16.66 -24.06 -15.95
CA CYS A 201 18.04 -24.07 -15.47
C CYS A 201 18.10 -23.49 -14.06
N TRP A 202 18.86 -24.13 -13.16
CA TRP A 202 19.00 -23.77 -11.76
C TRP A 202 20.48 -23.54 -11.40
N ASP A 203 20.74 -22.57 -10.51
CA ASP A 203 22.09 -22.27 -10.00
C ASP A 203 22.73 -23.42 -9.20
N GLY A 204 21.95 -24.42 -8.83
CA GLY A 204 22.40 -25.62 -8.12
C GLY A 204 22.60 -25.41 -6.62
N LYS A 205 22.28 -24.22 -6.10
CA LYS A 205 22.55 -23.80 -4.72
C LYS A 205 21.31 -23.28 -4.01
N ASN A 206 20.64 -22.26 -4.56
CA ASN A 206 19.58 -21.53 -3.89
C ASN A 206 18.22 -22.15 -4.20
N LEU A 207 17.47 -22.55 -3.17
CA LEU A 207 16.11 -23.08 -3.35
C LEU A 207 15.10 -21.97 -3.71
N ASP A 208 15.42 -20.76 -3.33
CA ASP A 208 14.66 -19.55 -3.62
C ASP A 208 15.63 -18.36 -3.67
N SER A 209 15.21 -17.28 -4.33
CA SER A 209 15.91 -16.00 -4.34
C SER A 209 14.97 -14.91 -3.84
N PRO A 210 15.45 -13.75 -3.36
CA PRO A 210 14.56 -12.68 -2.85
C PRO A 210 13.47 -12.22 -3.82
N ASN A 211 13.68 -12.36 -5.14
CA ASN A 211 12.70 -12.06 -6.18
C ASN A 211 12.05 -13.31 -6.80
N HIS A 212 12.29 -14.51 -6.24
CA HIS A 212 11.81 -15.81 -6.71
C HIS A 212 12.17 -16.19 -8.17
N GLN A 213 13.10 -15.45 -8.78
CA GLN A 213 13.43 -15.55 -10.20
C GLN A 213 14.93 -15.69 -10.47
N SER A 214 15.81 -15.03 -9.71
CA SER A 214 17.23 -14.92 -10.06
C SER A 214 18.05 -16.20 -9.84
N HIS A 215 17.52 -17.17 -9.10
CA HIS A 215 18.15 -18.49 -8.88
C HIS A 215 17.85 -19.49 -10.01
N VAL A 216 16.97 -19.12 -10.96
CA VAL A 216 16.61 -19.92 -12.13
C VAL A 216 16.77 -19.13 -13.43
N ALA A 217 16.96 -19.83 -14.54
CA ALA A 217 17.11 -19.21 -15.85
C ALA A 217 16.50 -20.05 -16.98
N TYR A 218 16.11 -19.40 -18.07
CA TYR A 218 15.79 -20.10 -19.32
C TYR A 218 17.08 -20.50 -20.04
N GLY A 219 17.06 -21.65 -20.72
CA GLY A 219 18.21 -22.12 -21.51
C GLY A 219 18.61 -21.14 -22.63
N ILE A 220 19.91 -20.91 -22.79
CA ILE A 220 20.46 -20.12 -23.89
C ILE A 220 20.15 -20.83 -25.20
N GLY A 221 19.53 -20.11 -26.14
CA GLY A 221 19.10 -20.66 -27.43
C GLY A 221 17.77 -21.42 -27.40
N SER A 222 17.08 -21.47 -26.25
CA SER A 222 15.68 -21.94 -26.19
C SER A 222 14.76 -21.01 -26.98
N LYS A 223 13.82 -21.59 -27.72
CA LYS A 223 12.78 -20.85 -28.45
C LYS A 223 11.55 -20.62 -27.59
N THR A 224 10.65 -19.76 -28.06
CA THR A 224 9.42 -19.42 -27.34
C THR A 224 8.46 -20.60 -27.20
N ASN A 225 8.36 -21.47 -28.22
CA ASN A 225 7.45 -22.61 -28.25
C ASN A 225 8.14 -23.98 -28.07
N ASP A 226 9.40 -24.00 -27.63
CA ASP A 226 10.10 -25.25 -27.33
C ASP A 226 9.42 -25.99 -26.17
N VAL A 227 9.39 -27.32 -26.21
CA VAL A 227 8.75 -28.18 -25.20
C VAL A 227 9.82 -28.89 -24.38
N GLY A 228 9.80 -28.70 -23.05
CA GLY A 228 10.81 -29.23 -22.13
C GLY A 228 12.09 -28.37 -22.02
N PRO A 229 13.11 -28.84 -21.28
CA PRO A 229 14.40 -28.15 -21.15
C PRO A 229 15.18 -28.23 -22.47
N THR A 230 15.12 -27.16 -23.25
CA THR A 230 15.86 -26.97 -24.51
C THR A 230 16.90 -25.86 -24.38
N GLY A 231 17.84 -25.84 -25.34
CA GLY A 231 19.00 -24.95 -25.27
C GLY A 231 20.01 -25.40 -24.23
N ASP A 232 21.03 -24.57 -24.01
CA ASP A 232 22.09 -24.84 -23.05
C ASP A 232 21.91 -24.00 -21.79
N CYS A 233 21.98 -24.64 -20.63
CA CYS A 233 21.94 -23.90 -19.37
C CYS A 233 23.17 -23.00 -19.23
N PRO A 234 22.99 -21.72 -18.83
CA PRO A 234 24.12 -20.82 -18.66
C PRO A 234 25.04 -21.33 -17.55
N SER A 235 26.31 -20.94 -17.59
CA SER A 235 27.28 -21.34 -16.57
C SER A 235 26.91 -20.87 -15.15
N THR A 236 26.06 -19.85 -15.04
CA THR A 236 25.49 -19.37 -13.77
C THR A 236 24.38 -20.27 -13.24
N HIS A 237 23.72 -21.05 -14.10
CA HIS A 237 22.61 -21.93 -13.77
C HIS A 237 22.82 -23.35 -14.32
N PRO A 238 23.87 -24.07 -13.91
CA PRO A 238 24.33 -25.26 -14.63
C PRO A 238 23.43 -26.50 -14.47
N VAL A 239 22.45 -26.49 -13.57
CA VAL A 239 21.61 -27.66 -13.29
C VAL A 239 20.35 -27.62 -14.14
N VAL A 240 20.12 -28.66 -14.96
CA VAL A 240 18.93 -28.78 -15.79
C VAL A 240 17.75 -29.25 -14.94
N LEU A 241 16.64 -28.52 -14.96
CA LEU A 241 15.38 -28.84 -14.29
C LEU A 241 14.36 -29.41 -15.29
N PRO A 242 13.37 -30.20 -14.84
CA PRO A 242 12.17 -30.44 -15.66
C PRO A 242 11.42 -29.12 -15.89
N GLN A 243 10.83 -28.95 -17.07
CA GLN A 243 9.99 -27.78 -17.33
C GLN A 243 8.65 -27.93 -16.62
N VAL A 244 8.34 -26.97 -15.76
CA VAL A 244 6.98 -26.78 -15.23
C VAL A 244 6.21 -25.88 -16.21
N MET A 245 4.97 -26.24 -16.50
CA MET A 245 4.07 -25.39 -17.30
C MET A 245 2.66 -25.43 -16.72
N TYR A 246 2.01 -24.27 -16.68
CA TYR A 246 0.59 -24.17 -16.37
C TYR A 246 -0.19 -23.95 -17.66
N GLU A 247 -1.28 -24.69 -17.80
CA GLU A 247 -2.33 -24.41 -18.76
C GLU A 247 -3.63 -24.17 -17.99
N VAL A 248 -4.23 -23.00 -18.25
CA VAL A 248 -5.48 -22.60 -17.60
C VAL A 248 -6.50 -22.26 -18.67
N MET A 249 -7.70 -22.82 -18.54
CA MET A 249 -8.81 -22.60 -19.47
C MET A 249 -9.90 -21.75 -18.80
N TRP A 250 -10.10 -20.55 -19.31
CA TRP A 250 -11.10 -19.59 -18.83
C TRP A 250 -12.38 -19.69 -19.66
N ASP A 251 -13.51 -19.93 -18.99
CA ASP A 251 -14.81 -20.07 -19.63
C ASP A 251 -15.42 -18.69 -19.95
N THR A 252 -14.95 -18.12 -21.05
CA THR A 252 -15.47 -16.84 -21.54
C THR A 252 -16.76 -16.96 -22.34
N ARG A 253 -17.28 -18.18 -22.56
CA ARG A 253 -18.41 -18.43 -23.46
C ARG A 253 -19.69 -17.74 -23.00
N GLY A 254 -19.89 -17.63 -21.69
CA GLY A 254 -21.02 -16.92 -21.08
C GLY A 254 -21.02 -15.40 -21.33
N PHE A 255 -19.90 -14.85 -21.82
CA PHE A 255 -19.73 -13.42 -22.07
C PHE A 255 -19.61 -13.09 -23.57
N ASN A 256 -19.85 -14.07 -24.47
CA ASN A 256 -19.83 -13.88 -25.92
C ASN A 256 -21.13 -13.24 -26.44
N ASP A 257 -21.49 -12.09 -25.87
CA ASP A 257 -22.64 -11.28 -26.27
C ASP A 257 -22.19 -9.81 -26.46
N LYS A 258 -22.44 -9.27 -27.65
CA LYS A 258 -22.02 -7.90 -27.99
C LYS A 258 -22.71 -6.85 -27.12
N ASP A 259 -23.90 -7.15 -26.59
CA ASP A 259 -24.63 -6.22 -25.74
C ASP A 259 -24.04 -6.11 -24.32
N LEU A 260 -23.24 -7.11 -23.90
CA LEU A 260 -22.51 -7.09 -22.64
C LEU A 260 -21.17 -6.34 -22.74
N TRP A 261 -20.57 -6.30 -23.94
CA TRP A 261 -19.27 -5.68 -24.18
C TRP A 261 -19.35 -4.14 -24.19
N PRO A 262 -18.23 -3.44 -23.93
CA PRO A 262 -18.11 -1.99 -24.07
C PRO A 262 -18.68 -1.44 -25.37
N VAL A 263 -19.16 -0.20 -25.34
CA VAL A 263 -19.83 0.46 -26.49
C VAL A 263 -18.93 0.54 -27.73
N ASP A 264 -17.63 0.72 -27.51
CA ASP A 264 -16.60 0.74 -28.55
C ASP A 264 -16.18 -0.64 -29.06
N SER A 265 -16.80 -1.72 -28.52
CA SER A 265 -16.47 -3.12 -28.80
C SER A 265 -15.03 -3.50 -28.46
N SER A 266 -14.39 -2.77 -27.53
CA SER A 266 -13.08 -3.15 -26.97
C SER A 266 -13.16 -4.47 -26.20
N GLN A 267 -12.02 -5.15 -26.10
CA GLN A 267 -11.85 -6.38 -25.32
C GLN A 267 -12.20 -6.15 -23.83
N PRO A 268 -13.17 -6.87 -23.24
CA PRO A 268 -13.67 -6.57 -21.89
C PRO A 268 -12.99 -7.34 -20.76
N PHE A 269 -12.04 -8.23 -21.06
CA PHE A 269 -11.42 -9.07 -20.04
C PHE A 269 -10.26 -8.34 -19.35
N VAL A 270 -10.18 -8.51 -18.03
CA VAL A 270 -9.23 -7.81 -17.15
C VAL A 270 -8.67 -8.81 -16.13
N TRP A 271 -7.37 -8.79 -15.88
CA TRP A 271 -6.77 -9.57 -14.79
C TRP A 271 -7.09 -8.96 -13.44
N SER A 272 -7.07 -9.76 -12.37
CA SER A 272 -7.31 -9.29 -10.99
C SER A 272 -6.31 -8.24 -10.49
N THR A 273 -5.21 -8.05 -11.21
CA THR A 273 -4.21 -6.98 -11.06
C THR A 273 -4.64 -5.62 -11.66
N GLY A 274 -5.81 -5.55 -12.32
CA GLY A 274 -6.28 -4.39 -13.07
C GLY A 274 -5.77 -4.30 -14.52
N ASP A 275 -4.99 -5.27 -14.98
CA ASP A 275 -4.47 -5.25 -16.35
C ASP A 275 -5.53 -5.64 -17.40
N THR A 276 -5.78 -4.70 -18.32
CA THR A 276 -6.73 -4.83 -19.43
C THR A 276 -6.09 -5.34 -20.73
N ASN A 277 -4.76 -5.50 -20.76
CA ASN A 277 -4.03 -5.87 -21.96
C ASN A 277 -3.61 -7.34 -21.97
N GLY A 278 -3.22 -7.91 -20.83
CA GLY A 278 -2.83 -9.31 -20.69
C GLY A 278 -1.43 -9.57 -20.11
N TYR A 279 -0.59 -8.55 -20.01
CA TYR A 279 0.82 -8.63 -19.63
C TYR A 279 1.07 -9.06 -18.18
N SER A 280 0.16 -8.77 -17.26
CA SER A 280 0.41 -9.00 -15.82
C SER A 280 0.12 -10.43 -15.36
N GLN A 281 -0.28 -11.33 -16.26
CA GLN A 281 -0.51 -12.72 -15.89
C GLN A 281 0.81 -13.37 -15.43
N HIS A 282 0.72 -14.17 -14.38
CA HIS A 282 1.87 -14.79 -13.73
C HIS A 282 1.51 -16.15 -13.15
N GLY A 283 2.55 -16.92 -12.83
CA GLY A 283 2.42 -18.20 -12.16
C GLY A 283 3.39 -18.30 -10.99
N ASP A 284 2.84 -18.71 -9.85
CA ASP A 284 3.56 -18.89 -8.60
C ASP A 284 3.63 -20.38 -8.26
N TYR A 285 4.80 -20.80 -7.80
CA TYR A 285 5.10 -22.19 -7.56
C TYR A 285 5.80 -22.41 -6.23
N VAL A 286 5.28 -23.32 -5.42
CA VAL A 286 5.96 -23.86 -4.24
C VAL A 286 5.99 -25.37 -4.36
N PHE A 287 7.20 -25.94 -4.41
CA PHE A 287 7.40 -27.38 -4.57
C PHE A 287 6.94 -28.17 -3.34
N GLY A 288 6.20 -29.25 -3.58
CA GLY A 288 5.67 -30.13 -2.55
C GLY A 288 5.42 -31.56 -3.03
N TRP A 289 6.21 -32.11 -3.95
CA TRP A 289 6.13 -33.55 -4.23
C TRP A 289 6.69 -34.37 -3.06
N GLU A 290 6.01 -35.46 -2.72
CA GLU A 290 6.39 -36.35 -1.61
C GLU A 290 7.67 -37.13 -1.94
N GLY A 291 8.70 -36.98 -1.10
CA GLY A 291 9.93 -37.77 -1.19
C GLY A 291 10.66 -37.59 -2.53
N ASP A 292 10.97 -38.70 -3.19
CA ASP A 292 11.63 -38.74 -4.50
C ASP A 292 10.64 -38.83 -5.67
N SER A 293 9.35 -38.60 -5.43
CA SER A 293 8.27 -38.90 -6.40
C SER A 293 8.41 -38.17 -7.73
N LEU A 294 8.78 -36.90 -7.71
CA LEU A 294 9.02 -36.19 -8.96
C LEU A 294 10.26 -36.76 -9.69
N GLN A 295 11.37 -36.97 -9.00
CA GLN A 295 12.61 -37.49 -9.62
C GLN A 295 12.38 -38.87 -10.26
N ARG A 296 11.76 -39.80 -9.53
CA ARG A 296 11.48 -41.15 -10.05
C ARG A 296 10.55 -41.12 -11.27
N SER A 297 9.61 -40.18 -11.33
CA SER A 297 8.74 -40.01 -12.51
C SER A 297 9.47 -39.43 -13.72
N MET A 298 10.40 -38.49 -13.50
CA MET A 298 11.25 -37.93 -14.54
C MET A 298 12.22 -38.97 -15.10
N ASP A 299 12.83 -39.78 -14.23
CA ASP A 299 13.72 -40.88 -14.59
C ASP A 299 12.98 -41.99 -15.35
N ALA A 300 11.76 -42.30 -14.93
CA ALA A 300 10.88 -43.26 -15.62
C ALA A 300 10.28 -42.72 -16.93
N ARG A 301 10.48 -41.42 -17.22
CA ARG A 301 9.94 -40.72 -18.40
C ARG A 301 8.44 -40.93 -18.57
N CYS A 302 7.71 -40.77 -17.47
CA CYS A 302 6.25 -40.92 -17.47
C CYS A 302 5.57 -39.96 -18.44
N ASN A 303 4.41 -40.37 -18.95
CA ASN A 303 3.68 -39.65 -19.99
C ASN A 303 2.17 -39.66 -19.74
N GLY A 304 1.53 -38.49 -19.83
CA GLY A 304 0.11 -38.28 -19.58
C GLY A 304 -0.21 -38.11 -18.10
N ASP A 305 -1.43 -38.50 -17.74
CA ASP A 305 -2.03 -38.38 -16.41
C ASP A 305 -1.91 -39.66 -15.57
N THR A 306 -1.17 -40.67 -16.08
CA THR A 306 -0.91 -41.93 -15.40
C THR A 306 0.58 -42.29 -15.48
N CYS A 307 1.10 -42.87 -14.39
CA CYS A 307 2.52 -43.22 -14.28
C CYS A 307 2.66 -44.43 -13.37
N SER A 308 3.31 -45.50 -13.84
CA SER A 308 3.43 -46.76 -13.08
C SER A 308 4.27 -46.63 -11.82
N VAL A 309 5.08 -45.56 -11.75
CA VAL A 309 5.89 -45.19 -10.60
C VAL A 309 5.30 -43.99 -9.87
N LEU A 310 3.99 -43.73 -9.94
CA LEU A 310 3.33 -42.72 -9.10
C LEU A 310 1.99 -43.26 -8.60
N LYS A 311 1.55 -42.77 -7.44
CA LYS A 311 0.18 -43.00 -6.97
C LYS A 311 -0.74 -41.95 -7.56
N THR A 312 -1.95 -42.38 -7.89
CA THR A 312 -3.02 -41.52 -8.42
C THR A 312 -4.27 -41.67 -7.57
N GLN A 313 -5.08 -40.62 -7.57
CA GLN A 313 -6.43 -40.59 -7.02
C GLN A 313 -7.43 -40.24 -8.13
N SER A 314 -8.71 -40.54 -7.92
CA SER A 314 -9.74 -40.18 -8.89
C SER A 314 -10.00 -38.66 -8.87
N ASN A 315 -10.58 -38.14 -9.95
CA ASN A 315 -10.96 -36.73 -10.03
C ASN A 315 -11.93 -36.35 -8.91
N GLU A 316 -12.86 -37.24 -8.57
CA GLU A 316 -13.84 -37.05 -7.49
C GLU A 316 -13.18 -36.96 -6.12
N GLU A 317 -12.11 -37.71 -5.87
CA GLU A 317 -11.36 -37.62 -4.62
C GLU A 317 -10.57 -36.31 -4.56
N ALA A 318 -9.88 -35.96 -5.64
CA ALA A 318 -9.13 -34.71 -5.74
C ALA A 318 -10.03 -33.47 -5.52
N MET A 319 -11.27 -33.48 -6.04
CA MET A 319 -12.24 -32.39 -5.86
C MET A 319 -12.77 -32.23 -4.43
N LYS A 320 -12.60 -33.23 -3.55
CA LYS A 320 -12.96 -33.09 -2.13
C LYS A 320 -11.98 -32.22 -1.36
N CYS A 321 -10.74 -32.12 -1.83
CA CYS A 321 -9.72 -31.30 -1.18
C CYS A 321 -10.05 -29.81 -1.37
N ASN A 322 -10.23 -29.09 -0.26
CA ASN A 322 -10.55 -27.67 -0.24
C ASN A 322 -10.08 -27.04 1.07
N VAL A 323 -9.94 -25.71 1.06
CA VAL A 323 -9.74 -24.90 2.26
C VAL A 323 -10.76 -23.77 2.28
N PRO A 324 -11.18 -23.28 3.47
CA PRO A 324 -12.03 -22.10 3.54
C PRO A 324 -11.29 -20.87 3.03
N LYS A 325 -12.03 -19.92 2.42
CA LYS A 325 -11.50 -18.58 2.15
C LYS A 325 -11.13 -17.90 3.47
N VAL A 326 -10.01 -17.20 3.48
CA VAL A 326 -9.53 -16.36 4.57
C VAL A 326 -10.05 -14.93 4.40
N VAL A 327 -10.11 -14.42 3.17
CA VAL A 327 -10.60 -13.06 2.89
C VAL A 327 -12.08 -13.09 2.49
N ASP A 328 -12.88 -12.26 3.15
CA ASP A 328 -14.32 -12.16 2.92
C ASP A 328 -14.66 -11.20 1.76
N ASP A 329 -14.23 -11.58 0.55
CA ASP A 329 -14.60 -10.89 -0.68
C ASP A 329 -15.78 -11.57 -1.38
N ASP A 330 -16.72 -10.78 -1.89
CA ASP A 330 -17.68 -11.27 -2.90
C ASP A 330 -17.00 -11.39 -4.27
N ILE A 331 -16.38 -12.55 -4.51
CA ILE A 331 -15.68 -12.85 -5.76
C ILE A 331 -16.58 -13.48 -6.83
N ASP A 332 -17.81 -13.85 -6.47
CA ASP A 332 -18.73 -14.58 -7.35
C ASP A 332 -19.92 -13.72 -7.79
N GLY A 333 -20.20 -12.61 -7.10
CA GLY A 333 -21.17 -11.59 -7.47
C GLY A 333 -20.75 -10.73 -8.66
N TRP A 334 -21.55 -9.71 -8.95
CA TRP A 334 -21.11 -8.59 -9.77
C TRP A 334 -20.52 -7.54 -8.84
N VAL A 335 -19.27 -7.15 -9.06
CA VAL A 335 -18.56 -6.20 -8.21
C VAL A 335 -18.32 -4.88 -8.93
N GLU A 336 -18.32 -3.79 -8.18
CA GLU A 336 -18.05 -2.46 -8.75
C GLU A 336 -16.55 -2.23 -9.00
N THR A 337 -15.70 -2.83 -8.17
CA THR A 337 -14.23 -2.75 -8.25
C THR A 337 -13.64 -4.15 -8.17
N LEU A 338 -12.46 -4.37 -8.76
CA LEU A 338 -11.78 -5.66 -8.65
C LEU A 338 -11.33 -5.91 -7.20
N PRO A 339 -11.45 -7.14 -6.67
CA PRO A 339 -10.91 -7.46 -5.35
C PRO A 339 -9.39 -7.25 -5.31
N GLY A 340 -8.93 -6.37 -4.42
CA GLY A 340 -7.52 -6.00 -4.29
C GLY A 340 -7.15 -4.71 -5.02
N GLU A 341 -7.93 -4.26 -6.01
CA GLU A 341 -7.84 -2.87 -6.43
C GLU A 341 -8.33 -1.98 -5.27
N PRO A 342 -7.52 -0.99 -4.83
CA PRO A 342 -8.09 0.10 -4.05
C PRO A 342 -9.25 0.66 -4.87
N PRO A 343 -10.40 0.98 -4.26
CA PRO A 343 -11.53 1.53 -4.99
C PRO A 343 -11.02 2.62 -5.91
N THR A 344 -11.27 2.51 -7.21
CA THR A 344 -10.83 3.48 -8.22
C THR A 344 -10.98 4.86 -7.60
N HIS A 345 -9.89 5.64 -7.56
CA HIS A 345 -9.79 6.96 -6.93
C HIS A 345 -10.68 8.01 -7.62
N ASN A 346 -11.95 7.71 -7.86
CA ASN A 346 -13.00 8.69 -7.74
C ASN A 346 -13.59 8.50 -6.34
N PHE A 347 -13.12 9.29 -5.37
CA PHE A 347 -13.85 9.50 -4.14
C PHE A 347 -15.13 10.25 -4.56
N THR A 348 -16.18 9.53 -4.98
CA THR A 348 -17.46 10.21 -5.28
C THR A 348 -17.98 10.81 -3.97
N GLY A 349 -17.64 12.09 -3.72
CA GLY A 349 -17.96 12.83 -2.51
C GLY A 349 -17.04 12.53 -1.31
N PHE A 350 -17.62 12.61 -0.11
CA PHE A 350 -16.91 12.54 1.17
C PHE A 350 -16.85 11.10 1.71
N ARG A 351 -15.66 10.58 2.01
CA ARG A 351 -15.49 9.27 2.64
C ARG A 351 -15.90 9.30 4.12
N CYS A 352 -15.30 10.17 4.92
CA CYS A 352 -15.53 10.31 6.36
C CYS A 352 -15.67 8.96 7.10
N THR A 353 -14.81 8.00 6.81
CA THR A 353 -14.94 6.61 7.30
C THR A 353 -14.38 6.43 8.70
N TYR A 354 -13.54 7.35 9.18
CA TYR A 354 -12.88 7.20 10.46
C TYR A 354 -13.87 7.00 11.64
N TYR A 355 -15.00 7.71 11.66
CA TYR A 355 -16.01 7.52 12.72
C TYR A 355 -16.70 6.15 12.66
N THR A 356 -16.98 5.63 11.45
CA THR A 356 -17.66 4.34 11.26
C THR A 356 -16.73 3.18 11.58
N ASP A 357 -15.46 3.31 11.23
CA ASP A 357 -14.46 2.26 11.34
C ASP A 357 -13.80 2.23 12.74
N LEU A 358 -14.00 3.29 13.54
CA LEU A 358 -13.43 3.39 14.88
C LEU A 358 -13.94 2.27 15.79
N SER A 359 -13.01 1.43 16.23
CA SER A 359 -13.28 0.32 17.15
C SER A 359 -13.86 0.80 18.50
N PRO A 360 -14.65 -0.03 19.19
CA PRO A 360 -15.19 0.31 20.51
C PRO A 360 -14.08 0.69 21.50
N GLY A 361 -14.15 1.91 22.05
CA GLY A 361 -13.13 2.44 22.94
C GLY A 361 -13.53 3.77 23.58
N PRO A 362 -12.66 4.39 24.41
CA PRO A 362 -12.95 5.66 25.06
C PRO A 362 -13.30 6.79 24.08
N LEU A 363 -12.58 6.88 22.95
CA LEU A 363 -12.83 7.88 21.92
C LEU A 363 -14.19 7.66 21.23
N LYS A 364 -14.52 6.42 20.86
CA LYS A 364 -15.83 6.09 20.25
C LYS A 364 -16.98 6.42 21.20
N LYS A 365 -16.88 6.02 22.47
CA LYS A 365 -17.87 6.35 23.51
C LYS A 365 -18.05 7.86 23.70
N ARG A 366 -16.95 8.62 23.72
CA ARG A 366 -16.95 10.08 23.80
C ARG A 366 -17.68 10.70 22.60
N ALA A 367 -17.37 10.23 21.40
CA ALA A 367 -17.98 10.70 20.16
C ALA A 367 -19.48 10.36 20.10
N ASP A 368 -19.87 9.12 20.43
CA ASP A 368 -21.27 8.69 20.41
C ASP A 368 -22.13 9.47 21.43
N LEU A 369 -21.60 9.69 22.64
CA LEU A 369 -22.26 10.53 23.63
C LEU A 369 -22.42 11.95 23.11
N PHE A 370 -21.35 12.53 22.56
CA PHE A 370 -21.42 13.88 22.00
C PHE A 370 -22.44 13.99 20.87
N LEU A 371 -22.44 13.04 19.94
CA LEU A 371 -23.41 12.97 18.83
C LEU A 371 -24.86 12.95 19.34
N SER A 372 -25.11 12.27 20.46
CA SER A 372 -26.46 12.15 21.04
C SER A 372 -26.95 13.38 21.80
N VAL A 373 -26.03 14.23 22.31
CA VAL A 373 -26.39 15.38 23.15
C VAL A 373 -26.40 16.71 22.39
N VAL A 374 -25.76 16.79 21.22
CA VAL A 374 -25.78 18.01 20.39
C VAL A 374 -27.17 18.17 19.77
N ASN A 375 -27.69 19.39 19.81
CA ASN A 375 -28.96 19.74 19.18
C ASN A 375 -28.72 20.17 17.72
N TRP A 376 -28.74 19.17 16.84
CA TRP A 376 -28.50 19.28 15.42
C TRP A 376 -29.51 20.17 14.67
N ASP A 377 -30.78 20.16 15.10
CA ASP A 377 -31.82 20.99 14.49
C ASP A 377 -31.57 22.48 14.78
N HIS A 378 -31.22 22.81 16.02
CA HIS A 378 -30.84 24.18 16.39
C HIS A 378 -29.55 24.64 15.69
N LEU A 379 -28.61 23.73 15.43
CA LEU A 379 -27.43 24.04 14.62
C LEU A 379 -27.82 24.40 13.18
N CYS A 380 -28.76 23.67 12.57
CA CYS A 380 -29.26 24.01 11.22
C CYS A 380 -29.97 25.36 11.20
N VAL A 381 -30.78 25.67 12.22
CA VAL A 381 -31.43 26.99 12.36
C VAL A 381 -30.39 28.10 12.48
N TYR A 382 -29.35 27.91 13.30
CA TYR A 382 -28.26 28.86 13.45
C TYR A 382 -27.53 29.08 12.12
N ALA A 383 -27.11 28.00 11.45
CA ALA A 383 -26.41 28.08 10.17
C ALA A 383 -27.26 28.74 9.08
N SER A 384 -28.56 28.44 9.05
CA SER A 384 -29.52 29.10 8.13
C SER A 384 -29.59 30.60 8.37
N ALA A 385 -29.62 31.04 9.64
CA ALA A 385 -29.60 32.47 9.98
C ALA A 385 -28.30 33.17 9.53
N GLN A 386 -27.15 32.51 9.70
CA GLN A 386 -25.86 33.02 9.20
C GLN A 386 -25.81 33.09 7.67
N ARG A 387 -26.62 32.29 6.98
CA ARG A 387 -26.73 32.26 5.51
C ARG A 387 -28.00 32.91 4.99
N ASN A 388 -28.38 34.06 5.54
CA ASN A 388 -29.51 34.88 5.09
C ASN A 388 -30.87 34.15 5.08
N GLY A 389 -31.06 33.18 5.98
CA GLY A 389 -32.30 32.41 6.12
C GLY A 389 -32.45 31.27 5.12
N ILE A 390 -31.42 30.91 4.35
CA ILE A 390 -31.46 29.73 3.47
C ILE A 390 -31.40 28.47 4.35
N ASN A 391 -32.40 27.61 4.24
CA ASN A 391 -32.48 26.38 5.04
C ASN A 391 -31.37 25.41 4.67
N CYS A 392 -30.90 24.63 5.65
CA CYS A 392 -29.99 23.51 5.44
C CYS A 392 -30.44 22.23 6.14
N VAL A 393 -29.86 21.12 5.69
CA VAL A 393 -30.00 19.79 6.29
C VAL A 393 -28.61 19.21 6.57
N LEU A 394 -28.53 18.27 7.51
CA LEU A 394 -27.30 17.52 7.76
C LEU A 394 -27.19 16.31 6.83
N LEU A 395 -26.02 16.14 6.22
CA LEU A 395 -25.69 14.93 5.49
C LEU A 395 -25.31 13.79 6.47
N PRO A 396 -25.40 12.52 6.04
CA PRO A 396 -25.12 11.36 6.90
C PRO A 396 -23.65 11.25 7.30
N ASN A 397 -22.73 11.88 6.56
CA ASN A 397 -21.30 11.81 6.81
C ASN A 397 -20.93 12.44 8.17
N ILE A 398 -20.03 11.76 8.89
CA ILE A 398 -19.50 12.20 10.18
C ILE A 398 -17.97 12.09 10.12
N GLY A 399 -17.30 13.23 10.05
CA GLY A 399 -15.86 13.30 10.27
C GLY A 399 -15.56 13.29 11.77
N LEU A 400 -14.46 12.66 12.16
CA LEU A 400 -14.04 12.61 13.57
C LEU A 400 -12.52 12.77 13.66
N GLY A 401 -12.06 13.66 14.53
CA GLY A 401 -10.68 13.75 14.98
C GLY A 401 -10.57 13.49 16.48
N TYR A 402 -9.38 13.69 17.05
CA TYR A 402 -9.18 13.52 18.50
C TYR A 402 -9.97 14.55 19.32
N ASN A 403 -10.03 15.79 18.83
CA ASN A 403 -10.64 16.92 19.53
C ASN A 403 -11.97 17.37 18.94
N HIS A 404 -12.28 17.02 17.69
CA HIS A 404 -13.39 17.61 16.95
C HIS A 404 -14.27 16.56 16.28
N MET A 405 -15.55 16.87 16.18
CA MET A 405 -16.52 16.17 15.33
C MET A 405 -16.93 17.10 14.19
N VAL A 406 -17.01 16.56 12.98
CA VAL A 406 -17.28 17.30 11.75
C VAL A 406 -18.58 16.79 11.12
N ARG A 407 -19.48 17.71 10.77
CA ARG A 407 -20.72 17.42 10.05
C ARG A 407 -20.87 18.33 8.83
N ILE A 408 -21.45 17.79 7.77
CA ILE A 408 -21.71 18.54 6.53
C ILE A 408 -23.14 19.05 6.54
N LEU A 409 -23.31 20.34 6.34
CA LEU A 409 -24.57 21.06 6.17
C LEU A 409 -24.78 21.33 4.68
N GLU A 410 -25.84 20.81 4.09
CA GLU A 410 -26.23 21.10 2.71
C GLU A 410 -27.42 22.06 2.69
N PHE A 411 -27.22 23.23 2.08
CA PHE A 411 -28.25 24.24 1.92
C PHE A 411 -29.15 23.92 0.73
N THR A 412 -30.36 24.49 0.71
CA THR A 412 -31.34 24.24 -0.37
C THR A 412 -30.89 24.71 -1.76
N ASP A 413 -29.84 25.54 -1.86
CA ASP A 413 -29.19 25.95 -3.11
C ASP A 413 -27.94 25.12 -3.44
N ALA A 414 -27.78 23.95 -2.81
CA ALA A 414 -26.69 22.99 -2.98
C ALA A 414 -25.30 23.49 -2.53
N VAL A 415 -25.20 24.68 -1.93
CA VAL A 415 -23.98 25.08 -1.24
C VAL A 415 -23.83 24.23 0.02
N ARG A 416 -22.58 23.84 0.34
CA ARG A 416 -22.27 23.05 1.52
C ARG A 416 -21.36 23.81 2.47
N TRP A 417 -21.65 23.74 3.77
CA TRP A 417 -20.77 24.18 4.84
C TRP A 417 -20.39 23.00 5.73
N ILE A 418 -19.25 23.13 6.40
CA ILE A 418 -18.83 22.25 7.47
C ILE A 418 -19.19 22.89 8.80
N ALA A 419 -19.80 22.11 9.69
CA ALA A 419 -19.82 22.37 11.11
C ALA A 419 -18.72 21.55 11.79
N ARG A 420 -17.71 22.21 12.35
CA ARG A 420 -16.62 21.62 13.15
C ARG A 420 -16.89 21.91 14.62
N LEU A 421 -17.22 20.90 15.40
CA LEU A 421 -17.65 21.01 16.79
C LEU A 421 -16.58 20.46 17.73
N ARG A 422 -16.30 21.17 18.83
CA ARG A 422 -15.32 20.72 19.84
C ARG A 422 -15.94 19.63 20.74
N LEU A 423 -15.28 18.47 20.79
CA LEU A 423 -15.65 17.38 21.69
C LEU A 423 -15.34 17.77 23.16
N PRO A 424 -16.17 17.37 24.15
CA PRO A 424 -15.90 17.59 25.57
C PRO A 424 -14.57 16.96 25.98
N SER A 425 -13.75 17.59 26.82
CA SER A 425 -12.46 17.01 27.22
C SER A 425 -12.63 15.66 27.93
N LEU A 426 -11.64 14.77 27.78
CA LEU A 426 -11.53 13.54 28.56
C LEU A 426 -11.16 13.82 30.02
N THR A 427 -10.61 15.00 30.31
CA THR A 427 -10.19 15.47 31.64
C THR A 427 -11.03 16.65 32.10
N ARG A 428 -11.27 16.76 33.42
CA ARG A 428 -12.25 17.70 34.01
C ARG A 428 -11.82 19.18 34.05
N SER A 429 -10.64 19.56 33.51
CA SER A 429 -9.96 20.83 33.80
C SER A 429 -9.87 21.86 32.66
N ASP A 430 -10.47 21.65 31.49
CA ASP A 430 -10.01 22.32 30.26
C ASP A 430 -11.01 23.32 29.63
N SER A 431 -11.91 23.96 30.39
CA SER A 431 -12.95 24.82 29.78
C SER A 431 -12.38 26.05 29.08
N ASP A 432 -11.41 26.72 29.70
CA ASP A 432 -10.89 28.02 29.24
C ASP A 432 -9.85 27.83 28.13
N ASP A 433 -9.05 26.77 28.24
CA ASP A 433 -8.03 26.35 27.26
C ASP A 433 -8.64 25.97 25.90
N ALA A 434 -9.84 25.36 25.90
CA ALA A 434 -10.55 25.04 24.65
C ALA A 434 -11.06 26.28 23.91
N THR A 435 -11.50 27.31 24.64
CA THR A 435 -11.93 28.59 24.04
C THR A 435 -10.73 29.29 23.39
N GLU A 436 -9.61 29.42 24.10
CA GLU A 436 -8.41 30.10 23.61
C GLU A 436 -7.85 29.43 22.34
N SER A 437 -7.82 28.10 22.33
CA SER A 437 -7.40 27.31 21.15
C SER A 437 -8.28 27.56 19.93
N MET A 438 -9.62 27.56 20.08
CA MET A 438 -10.54 27.84 18.97
C MET A 438 -10.41 29.27 18.44
N ILE A 439 -10.17 30.25 19.32
CA ILE A 439 -9.95 31.65 18.93
C ILE A 439 -8.63 31.78 18.16
N SER A 440 -7.55 31.18 18.67
CA SER A 440 -6.25 31.17 18.00
C SER A 440 -6.32 30.55 16.60
N GLU A 441 -7.04 29.44 16.45
CA GLU A 441 -7.27 28.79 15.15
C GLU A 441 -8.03 29.71 14.18
N TYR A 442 -9.12 30.35 14.63
CA TYR A 442 -9.89 31.28 13.80
C TYR A 442 -9.03 32.46 13.32
N ILE A 443 -8.28 33.07 14.22
CA ILE A 443 -7.42 34.22 13.91
C ILE A 443 -6.33 33.81 12.93
N THR A 444 -5.70 32.64 13.15
CA THR A 444 -4.63 32.15 12.29
C THR A 444 -5.14 31.77 10.91
N THR A 445 -6.28 31.08 10.82
CA THR A 445 -6.90 30.74 9.53
C THR A 445 -7.27 32.01 8.76
N SER A 446 -7.82 33.02 9.44
CA SER A 446 -8.14 34.33 8.83
C SER A 446 -6.89 35.09 8.36
N LEU A 447 -5.79 34.98 9.10
CA LEU A 447 -4.49 35.53 8.70
C LEU A 447 -4.00 34.85 7.42
N VAL A 448 -4.04 33.52 7.35
CA VAL A 448 -3.63 32.75 6.17
C VAL A 448 -4.50 33.09 4.96
N GLU A 449 -5.83 33.11 5.12
CA GLU A 449 -6.79 33.48 4.06
C GLU A 449 -6.51 34.89 3.50
N SER A 450 -6.17 35.85 4.37
CA SER A 450 -6.02 37.25 3.97
C SER A 450 -4.62 37.64 3.49
N THR A 451 -3.60 36.84 3.77
CA THR A 451 -2.19 37.20 3.49
C THR A 451 -1.45 36.24 2.57
N THR A 452 -2.03 35.09 2.24
CA THR A 452 -1.37 34.04 1.46
C THR A 452 -2.24 33.54 0.30
N MET A 453 -1.65 32.74 -0.59
CA MET A 453 -2.37 31.97 -1.61
C MET A 453 -2.69 30.54 -1.15
N ILE A 454 -2.43 30.21 0.11
CA ILE A 454 -2.69 28.87 0.64
C ILE A 454 -4.21 28.69 0.67
N PRO A 455 -4.75 27.63 0.04
CA PRO A 455 -6.17 27.38 0.09
C PRO A 455 -6.55 26.98 1.51
N VAL A 456 -7.42 27.76 2.15
CA VAL A 456 -8.01 27.48 3.46
C VAL A 456 -9.53 27.66 3.36
N PRO A 457 -10.34 26.88 4.10
CA PRO A 457 -11.78 27.07 4.09
C PRO A 457 -12.14 28.40 4.74
N ARG A 458 -13.00 29.19 4.08
CA ARG A 458 -13.50 30.43 4.69
C ARG A 458 -14.35 30.11 5.90
N ILE A 459 -14.12 30.83 6.99
CA ILE A 459 -14.90 30.70 8.22
C ILE A 459 -16.08 31.69 8.18
N HIS A 460 -17.30 31.17 8.31
CA HIS A 460 -18.55 31.95 8.26
C HIS A 460 -19.05 32.35 9.64
N ALA A 461 -18.84 31.51 10.65
CA ALA A 461 -19.22 31.79 12.03
C ALA A 461 -18.35 31.01 13.02
N VAL A 462 -18.11 31.59 14.19
CA VAL A 462 -17.39 30.94 15.30
C VAL A 462 -18.18 31.16 16.58
N GLU A 463 -18.46 30.07 17.29
CA GLU A 463 -18.92 30.07 18.67
C GLU A 463 -17.88 29.36 19.53
N SER A 464 -16.94 30.16 20.05
CA SER A 464 -15.86 29.70 20.93
C SER A 464 -16.36 29.41 22.35
N GLU A 465 -17.46 30.06 22.76
CA GLU A 465 -18.13 29.79 24.02
C GLU A 465 -19.21 28.72 23.87
N PHE A 466 -19.55 28.08 24.99
CA PHE A 466 -20.53 27.01 24.99
C PHE A 466 -21.93 27.52 24.65
N HIS A 467 -22.48 27.10 23.51
CA HIS A 467 -23.80 27.53 23.07
C HIS A 467 -24.91 26.68 23.70
N PRO A 468 -25.78 27.22 24.59
CA PRO A 468 -26.68 26.41 25.42
C PRO A 468 -27.78 25.69 24.63
N LEU A 469 -28.26 26.25 23.52
CA LEU A 469 -29.31 25.60 22.71
C LEU A 469 -28.77 24.49 21.80
N ILE A 470 -27.52 24.60 21.36
CA ILE A 470 -26.85 23.66 20.46
C ILE A 470 -26.09 22.59 21.27
N ASN A 471 -25.73 22.93 22.51
CA ASN A 471 -25.01 22.09 23.45
C ASN A 471 -23.56 21.81 23.00
N ALA A 472 -22.92 22.77 22.32
CA ALA A 472 -21.56 22.65 21.81
C ALA A 472 -20.89 24.01 21.58
N ARG A 473 -19.55 23.97 21.45
CA ARG A 473 -18.74 25.01 20.78
C ARG A 473 -18.49 24.57 19.35
N PHE A 474 -18.53 25.49 18.40
CA PHE A 474 -18.41 25.12 16.98
C PHE A 474 -17.91 26.25 16.08
N MET A 475 -17.49 25.86 14.88
CA MET A 475 -17.15 26.74 13.78
C MET A 475 -17.90 26.28 12.53
N LEU A 476 -18.45 27.24 11.79
CA LEU A 476 -19.05 27.02 10.47
C LEU A 476 -18.10 27.54 9.39
N MET A 477 -17.78 26.71 8.41
CA MET A 477 -16.81 27.04 7.37
C MET A 477 -17.18 26.45 6.01
N ASP A 478 -16.51 26.88 4.95
CA ASP A 478 -16.66 26.28 3.62
C ASP A 478 -16.42 24.76 3.65
N CYS A 479 -17.19 24.03 2.85
CA CYS A 479 -17.00 22.61 2.63
C CYS A 479 -16.17 22.40 1.37
N LEU A 480 -14.92 21.94 1.55
CA LEU A 480 -14.04 21.54 0.46
C LEU A 480 -14.36 20.10 0.08
N GLU A 481 -14.79 19.87 -1.16
CA GLU A 481 -15.22 18.55 -1.65
C GLU A 481 -14.01 17.65 -1.94
N GLY A 482 -13.45 17.08 -0.88
CA GLY A 482 -12.32 16.17 -0.92
C GLY A 482 -12.13 15.44 0.39
N ASN A 483 -11.00 14.75 0.52
CA ASN A 483 -10.71 13.87 1.65
C ASN A 483 -9.32 14.15 2.23
N VAL A 484 -9.16 13.94 3.53
CA VAL A 484 -7.86 14.04 4.22
C VAL A 484 -7.17 12.68 4.27
N GLY A 485 -5.86 12.68 4.47
CA GLY A 485 -5.04 11.46 4.57
C GLY A 485 -5.58 10.39 5.52
N MET A 486 -6.22 10.80 6.63
CA MET A 486 -6.82 9.88 7.59
C MET A 486 -7.95 9.02 6.99
N ASP A 487 -8.77 9.60 6.10
CA ASP A 487 -9.83 8.89 5.36
C ASP A 487 -9.28 8.12 4.14
N LEU A 488 -8.00 8.32 3.82
CA LEU A 488 -7.29 7.74 2.67
C LEU A 488 -6.23 6.72 3.08
N GLY A 489 -6.29 6.20 4.31
CA GLY A 489 -5.38 5.16 4.80
C GLY A 489 -3.97 5.67 5.10
N MET A 490 -3.78 6.98 5.23
CA MET A 490 -2.50 7.64 5.53
C MET A 490 -1.39 7.33 4.51
N GLN A 491 -1.77 7.07 3.26
CA GLN A 491 -0.85 6.78 2.16
C GLN A 491 -1.13 7.69 0.96
N VAL A 492 -0.05 8.09 0.29
CA VAL A 492 -0.10 8.81 -0.99
C VAL A 492 0.30 7.82 -2.08
N PRO A 493 -0.59 7.51 -3.05
CA PRO A 493 -0.30 6.62 -4.15
C PRO A 493 0.92 7.12 -4.95
N SER A 494 1.76 6.17 -5.36
CA SER A 494 3.06 6.43 -5.99
C SER A 494 2.99 7.36 -7.21
N GLU A 495 1.93 7.23 -8.00
CA GLU A 495 1.64 8.02 -9.19
C GLU A 495 1.35 9.49 -8.87
N HIS A 496 0.89 9.78 -7.66
CA HIS A 496 0.54 11.13 -7.21
C HIS A 496 1.60 11.77 -6.32
N LYS A 497 2.55 11.00 -5.77
CA LYS A 497 3.56 11.50 -4.83
C LYS A 497 4.30 12.74 -5.33
N ALA A 498 4.80 12.70 -6.57
CA ALA A 498 5.60 13.81 -7.11
C ALA A 498 4.78 15.11 -7.26
N SER A 499 3.54 15.05 -7.76
CA SER A 499 2.67 16.22 -7.89
C SER A 499 2.21 16.72 -6.53
N PHE A 500 1.83 15.81 -5.63
CA PHE A 500 1.40 16.14 -4.27
C PHE A 500 2.52 16.81 -3.46
N PHE A 501 3.74 16.26 -3.50
CA PHE A 501 4.91 16.85 -2.83
C PHE A 501 5.28 18.22 -3.39
N ALA A 502 5.07 18.45 -4.69
CA ALA A 502 5.27 19.78 -5.28
C ALA A 502 4.26 20.81 -4.77
N GLU A 503 2.99 20.43 -4.61
CA GLU A 503 1.97 21.32 -4.02
C GLU A 503 2.24 21.56 -2.52
N MET A 504 2.61 20.52 -1.77
CA MET A 504 3.05 20.67 -0.38
C MET A 504 4.24 21.62 -0.24
N ALA A 505 5.25 21.49 -1.10
CA ALA A 505 6.42 22.36 -1.11
C ALA A 505 6.03 23.83 -1.37
N ARG A 506 5.09 24.09 -2.28
CA ARG A 506 4.55 25.44 -2.51
C ARG A 506 3.85 25.98 -1.27
N ILE A 507 3.02 25.18 -0.60
CA ILE A 507 2.36 25.60 0.65
C ILE A 507 3.39 25.93 1.72
N HIS A 508 4.40 25.07 1.89
CA HIS A 508 5.47 25.23 2.86
C HIS A 508 6.30 26.50 2.62
N ILE A 509 6.53 26.87 1.37
CA ILE A 509 7.22 28.12 0.99
C ILE A 509 6.28 29.33 1.04
N THR A 510 4.99 29.17 0.76
CA THR A 510 4.02 30.30 0.75
C THR A 510 3.78 30.84 2.16
N THR A 511 3.90 30.00 3.20
CA THR A 511 3.98 30.45 4.61
C THR A 511 5.25 31.25 4.91
N ASP A 512 6.21 31.25 3.99
CA ASP A 512 7.54 31.85 4.14
C ASP A 512 7.73 33.19 3.40
N CYS A 513 6.70 33.73 2.73
CA CYS A 513 6.92 34.80 1.76
C CYS A 513 7.45 36.14 2.34
N GLU A 514 8.77 36.32 2.31
CA GLU A 514 9.43 37.64 2.26
C GLU A 514 9.58 38.20 0.83
N VAL A 515 9.08 37.51 -0.21
CA VAL A 515 9.21 38.02 -1.58
C VAL A 515 8.01 38.92 -1.94
N PHE A 516 8.17 40.23 -1.74
CA PHE A 516 7.88 41.27 -2.75
C PHE A 516 8.08 42.65 -2.09
N ALA A 517 9.29 43.18 -2.16
CA ALA A 517 9.51 44.61 -2.05
C ALA A 517 8.69 45.34 -3.13
N ARG A 518 7.48 45.81 -2.76
CA ARG A 518 6.71 46.95 -3.31
C ARG A 518 5.24 46.87 -2.85
N ILE A 519 5.02 47.39 -1.66
CA ILE A 519 3.83 48.01 -1.02
C ILE A 519 3.96 47.69 0.48
N GLU A 520 3.90 48.74 1.29
CA GLU A 520 4.48 48.81 2.64
C GLU A 520 3.90 47.84 3.70
N LEU A 521 4.83 47.31 4.52
CA LEU A 521 4.73 47.02 5.96
C LEU A 521 3.86 45.87 6.54
N SER A 522 3.40 44.86 5.80
CA SER A 522 2.82 43.65 6.46
C SER A 522 2.90 42.34 5.66
N LYS A 523 4.08 41.73 5.63
CA LYS A 523 4.29 40.37 5.09
C LYS A 523 4.62 39.46 6.25
N THR A 524 3.84 38.41 6.43
CA THR A 524 3.62 37.66 7.69
C THR A 524 4.88 37.00 8.26
N ARG A 525 5.74 37.83 8.84
CA ARG A 525 6.85 37.48 9.70
C ARG A 525 6.59 38.13 11.03
N LEU A 526 6.61 37.34 12.09
CA LEU A 526 6.12 37.76 13.39
C LEU A 526 7.31 38.11 14.28
N PRO A 527 7.24 39.21 15.06
CA PRO A 527 8.41 39.72 15.79
C PRO A 527 8.84 38.83 16.95
N MET A 528 8.01 37.87 17.36
CA MET A 528 8.27 36.95 18.46
C MET A 528 7.76 35.55 18.10
N ILE A 529 8.35 34.52 18.70
CA ILE A 529 7.89 33.14 18.64
C ILE A 529 6.72 32.97 19.61
N GLY A 530 5.59 32.43 19.15
CA GLY A 530 4.39 32.30 19.97
C GLY A 530 3.11 32.06 19.18
N THR A 531 2.02 31.76 19.91
CA THR A 531 0.66 31.58 19.37
C THR A 531 0.07 32.90 18.87
N ILE A 532 -0.92 32.86 17.97
CA ILE A 532 -1.51 34.07 17.40
C ILE A 532 -2.82 34.40 18.14
N ASN A 533 -2.73 35.29 19.13
CA ASN A 533 -3.84 35.54 20.06
C ASN A 533 -4.74 36.71 19.67
N GLY A 534 -4.34 37.51 18.67
CA GLY A 534 -5.09 38.73 18.34
C GLY A 534 -4.50 39.51 17.19
N LYS A 535 -5.20 40.60 16.85
CA LYS A 535 -4.78 41.60 15.88
C LYS A 535 -4.94 43.00 16.50
N ASN A 536 -3.88 43.80 16.43
CA ASN A 536 -3.89 45.20 16.82
C ASN A 536 -4.74 46.03 15.86
N SER A 537 -5.11 47.25 16.27
CA SER A 537 -5.88 48.18 15.45
C SER A 537 -5.16 48.64 14.17
N ASP A 538 -3.83 48.57 14.16
CA ASP A 538 -2.98 48.85 12.98
C ASP A 538 -2.87 47.67 12.01
N GLY A 539 -3.48 46.53 12.36
CA GLY A 539 -3.48 45.32 11.56
C GLY A 539 -2.32 44.36 11.81
N THR A 540 -1.40 44.67 12.73
CA THR A 540 -0.34 43.76 13.15
C THR A 540 -0.87 42.66 14.07
N PHE A 541 -0.26 41.47 14.04
CA PHE A 541 -0.70 40.33 14.85
C PHE A 541 0.00 40.30 16.21
N ILE A 542 -0.73 39.85 17.23
CA ILE A 542 -0.26 39.76 18.61
C ILE A 542 0.16 38.33 18.90
N GLN A 543 1.43 38.12 19.26
CA GLN A 543 1.93 36.81 19.67
C GLN A 543 1.75 36.62 21.17
N GLY A 544 1.27 35.45 21.56
CA GLY A 544 1.03 35.04 22.94
C GLY A 544 1.89 33.87 23.40
N PRO A 545 1.72 33.45 24.67
CA PRO A 545 2.40 32.29 25.21
C PRO A 545 1.93 31.00 24.53
N MET A 546 2.86 30.07 24.39
CA MET A 546 2.60 28.71 23.92
C MET A 546 2.25 27.79 25.10
N ARG A 547 1.37 26.83 24.84
CA ARG A 547 0.92 25.87 25.84
C ARG A 547 2.10 25.05 26.36
N GLY A 548 2.21 24.93 27.68
CA GLY A 548 3.21 24.09 28.36
C GLY A 548 4.61 24.69 28.46
N ILE A 549 5.03 25.54 27.52
CA ILE A 549 6.40 26.09 27.48
C ILE A 549 6.48 27.60 27.76
N GLY A 550 5.37 28.34 27.69
CA GLY A 550 5.32 29.79 27.96
C GLY A 550 5.65 30.66 26.75
N GLY A 551 6.23 31.84 26.97
CA GLY A 551 6.52 32.85 25.94
C GLY A 551 5.56 34.05 25.97
N PRO A 552 5.45 34.85 24.89
CA PRO A 552 6.16 34.70 23.61
C PRO A 552 7.67 34.96 23.75
N PHE A 553 8.49 34.41 22.85
CA PHE A 553 9.95 34.47 22.91
C PHE A 553 10.53 35.43 21.86
N ARG A 554 11.60 36.14 22.19
CA ARG A 554 12.26 37.08 21.27
C ARG A 554 13.29 36.40 20.39
N THR A 555 13.83 35.27 20.85
CA THR A 555 14.88 34.52 20.13
C THR A 555 14.55 33.03 20.04
N ALA A 556 15.08 32.36 19.02
CA ALA A 556 14.97 30.92 18.88
C ALA A 556 15.65 30.17 20.04
N GLY A 557 16.79 30.68 20.54
CA GLY A 557 17.47 30.13 21.71
C GLY A 557 16.59 30.13 22.96
N GLU A 558 15.87 31.23 23.24
CA GLU A 558 14.91 31.30 24.35
C GLU A 558 13.82 30.22 24.21
N TYR A 559 13.29 30.03 23.00
CA TYR A 559 12.30 28.99 22.72
C TYR A 559 12.86 27.57 22.96
N PHE A 560 14.04 27.24 22.42
CA PHE A 560 14.63 25.92 22.60
C PHE A 560 15.00 25.64 24.06
N HIS A 561 15.43 26.66 24.80
CA HIS A 561 15.63 26.57 26.24
C HIS A 561 14.33 26.27 26.99
N ALA A 562 13.27 27.05 26.71
CA ALA A 562 11.98 26.87 27.34
C ALA A 562 11.36 25.50 27.01
N TRP A 563 11.53 25.03 25.77
CA TRP A 563 11.13 23.67 25.37
C TRP A 563 11.87 22.62 26.20
N ALA A 564 13.19 22.69 26.29
CA ALA A 564 14.01 21.72 27.04
C ALA A 564 13.75 21.76 28.57
N GLU A 565 13.24 22.86 29.12
CA GLU A 565 12.85 22.96 30.53
C GLU A 565 11.49 22.30 30.83
N ASN A 566 10.58 22.29 29.87
CA ASN A 566 9.18 21.93 30.10
C ASN A 566 8.75 20.63 29.41
N ALA A 567 9.47 20.18 28.37
CA ALA A 567 9.18 18.97 27.64
C ALA A 567 9.20 17.73 28.55
N LYS A 568 8.33 16.77 28.25
CA LYS A 568 8.23 15.49 28.96
C LYS A 568 8.21 14.37 27.95
N PHE A 569 8.87 13.27 28.30
CA PHE A 569 8.81 12.07 27.47
C PHE A 569 7.39 11.52 27.45
N GLY A 570 6.84 11.25 26.27
CA GLY A 570 5.43 10.90 26.08
C GLY A 570 5.00 9.54 26.64
N MET A 571 5.95 8.68 27.00
CA MET A 571 5.68 7.32 27.50
C MET A 571 5.84 7.24 29.02
N ASP A 572 4.94 6.49 29.67
CA ASP A 572 5.03 6.21 31.10
C ASP A 572 6.31 5.45 31.45
N LYS A 573 6.92 5.81 32.60
CA LYS A 573 8.20 5.22 33.05
C LYS A 573 8.13 3.70 33.22
N ASN A 574 6.98 3.13 33.58
CA ASN A 574 6.86 1.68 33.79
C ASN A 574 6.79 0.92 32.46
N LEU A 575 6.22 1.52 31.40
CA LEU A 575 6.13 0.93 30.06
C LEU A 575 7.43 1.06 29.25
N MET A 576 8.30 1.99 29.67
CA MET A 576 9.56 2.30 28.98
C MET A 576 10.52 1.11 28.94
N HIS A 577 10.67 0.39 30.06
CA HIS A 577 11.62 -0.73 30.14
C HIS A 577 11.25 -1.88 29.21
N ASP A 578 9.97 -2.24 29.16
CA ASP A 578 9.46 -3.28 28.27
C ASP A 578 9.63 -2.89 26.79
N SER A 579 9.37 -1.62 26.47
CA SER A 579 9.46 -1.10 25.10
C SER A 579 10.90 -1.01 24.57
N CYS A 580 11.91 -0.90 25.45
CA CYS A 580 13.32 -0.84 25.07
C CYS A 580 13.97 -2.23 24.90
N GLY A 581 13.33 -3.29 25.40
CA GLY A 581 13.85 -4.66 25.31
C GLY A 581 15.26 -4.82 25.88
N SER A 582 16.14 -5.52 25.15
CA SER A 582 17.52 -5.77 25.55
C SER A 582 18.42 -4.53 25.57
N TYR A 583 17.96 -3.40 25.04
CA TYR A 583 18.74 -2.16 24.94
C TYR A 583 18.34 -1.11 25.99
N ALA A 584 17.50 -1.50 26.96
CA ALA A 584 17.02 -0.61 28.03
C ALA A 584 18.16 0.11 28.77
N ASP A 585 19.25 -0.60 29.06
CA ASP A 585 20.42 -0.06 29.78
C ASP A 585 21.18 1.03 28.99
N GLU A 586 21.00 1.10 27.67
CA GLU A 586 21.58 2.16 26.82
C GLU A 586 20.57 3.27 26.53
N ILE A 587 19.33 2.90 26.17
CA ILE A 587 18.29 3.83 25.71
C ILE A 587 17.77 4.68 26.87
N ILE A 588 17.51 4.10 28.04
CA ILE A 588 16.91 4.82 29.17
C ILE A 588 17.83 5.95 29.67
N PRO A 589 19.14 5.73 29.90
CA PRO A 589 20.05 6.84 30.24
C PRO A 589 20.10 7.92 29.15
N SER A 590 20.07 7.51 27.88
CA SER A 590 20.07 8.43 26.72
C SER A 590 18.85 9.34 26.70
N ILE A 591 17.65 8.80 26.97
CA ILE A 591 16.40 9.57 27.10
C ILE A 591 16.49 10.51 28.32
N ASN A 592 16.95 10.01 29.46
CA ASN A 592 16.98 10.77 30.71
C ASN A 592 17.93 11.97 30.67
N SER A 593 19.05 11.89 29.96
CA SER A 593 20.00 13.02 29.84
C SER A 593 19.64 13.99 28.70
N PHE A 594 18.79 13.57 27.76
CA PHE A 594 18.56 14.30 26.52
C PHE A 594 18.17 15.76 26.73
N LEU A 595 17.21 16.06 27.60
CA LEU A 595 16.76 17.45 27.82
C LEU A 595 17.85 18.35 28.40
N ASP A 596 18.66 17.84 29.34
CA ASP A 596 19.76 18.60 29.93
C ASP A 596 20.90 18.83 28.93
N ASP A 597 21.15 17.86 28.05
CA ASP A 597 22.14 17.97 26.99
C ASP A 597 21.67 18.86 25.84
N PHE A 598 20.40 18.76 25.45
CA PHE A 598 19.75 19.63 24.46
C PHE A 598 19.74 21.09 24.93
N ARG A 599 19.50 21.33 26.23
CA ARG A 599 19.56 22.69 26.81
C ARG A 599 20.92 23.36 26.59
N LYS A 600 22.03 22.61 26.55
CA LYS A 600 23.38 23.15 26.27
C LYS A 600 23.58 23.51 24.79
N LEU A 601 22.75 22.96 23.90
CA LEU A 601 22.76 23.20 22.46
C LEU A 601 21.82 24.33 22.02
N ALA A 602 20.83 24.68 22.84
CA ALA A 602 19.72 25.56 22.47
C ALA A 602 20.16 26.87 21.78
N GLU A 603 21.20 27.54 22.30
CA GLU A 603 21.72 28.78 21.69
C GLU A 603 22.49 28.57 20.37
N LYS A 604 22.97 27.36 20.10
CA LYS A 604 23.77 27.01 18.90
C LYS A 604 22.98 26.30 17.81
N LEU A 605 21.81 25.77 18.17
CA LEU A 605 20.95 25.04 17.24
C LEU A 605 20.47 25.96 16.11
N SER A 606 20.13 27.19 16.48
CA SER A 606 19.50 28.15 15.59
C SER A 606 20.47 28.78 14.57
N ILE A 607 20.15 28.68 13.28
CA ILE A 607 20.79 29.44 12.20
C ILE A 607 20.18 30.85 12.05
N CYS A 608 18.97 31.06 12.56
CA CYS A 608 18.27 32.34 12.56
C CYS A 608 17.74 32.66 13.97
N ASN A 609 18.64 33.10 14.85
CA ASN A 609 18.31 33.24 16.28
C ASN A 609 17.39 34.43 16.58
N GLU A 610 17.50 35.50 15.79
CA GLU A 610 16.67 36.68 15.90
C GLU A 610 15.62 36.66 14.79
N GLY A 611 14.43 37.17 15.09
CA GLY A 611 13.33 37.23 14.14
C GLY A 611 13.56 38.22 12.99
N PRO A 612 12.53 38.40 12.13
CA PRO A 612 11.15 37.99 12.37
C PRO A 612 10.90 36.52 11.94
N PHE A 613 9.96 35.85 12.62
CA PHE A 613 9.79 34.39 12.55
C PHE A 613 8.67 33.97 11.59
N PRO A 614 8.82 32.85 10.84
CA PRO A 614 7.79 32.31 9.96
C PRO A 614 6.59 31.77 10.73
N LEU A 615 5.41 31.81 10.10
CA LEU A 615 4.22 31.11 10.59
C LEU A 615 4.35 29.62 10.25
N CYS A 616 4.35 28.78 11.28
CA CYS A 616 4.34 27.33 11.15
C CYS A 616 2.95 26.77 11.48
N HIS A 617 2.49 25.79 10.71
CA HIS A 617 1.22 25.09 10.97
C HIS A 617 1.24 24.25 12.26
N GLY A 618 2.42 23.76 12.68
CA GLY A 618 2.61 22.89 13.84
C GLY A 618 2.24 21.41 13.62
N ASP A 619 1.28 21.13 12.74
CA ASP A 619 0.82 19.77 12.38
C ASP A 619 0.69 19.59 10.84
N PHE A 620 1.69 20.07 10.09
CA PHE A 620 1.62 20.05 8.62
C PHE A 620 1.87 18.65 8.06
N GLY A 621 0.87 18.06 7.42
CA GLY A 621 0.95 16.76 6.78
C GLY A 621 -0.33 16.40 6.04
N HIS A 622 -0.33 15.30 5.31
CA HIS A 622 -1.48 14.80 4.55
C HIS A 622 -2.70 14.53 5.43
N ASN A 623 -2.54 14.35 6.75
CA ASN A 623 -3.63 14.31 7.73
C ASN A 623 -4.46 15.61 7.79
N ASN A 624 -3.87 16.74 7.43
CA ASN A 624 -4.49 18.07 7.49
C ASN A 624 -4.55 18.77 6.12
N ILE A 625 -4.34 18.01 5.04
CA ILE A 625 -4.47 18.48 3.66
C ILE A 625 -5.65 17.76 3.02
N ILE A 626 -6.64 18.52 2.56
CA ILE A 626 -7.77 18.01 1.79
C ILE A 626 -7.35 17.90 0.34
N VAL A 627 -7.54 16.72 -0.26
CA VAL A 627 -7.27 16.46 -1.66
C VAL A 627 -8.49 15.99 -2.43
N ASP A 628 -8.51 16.25 -3.73
CA ASP A 628 -9.44 15.63 -4.66
C ASP A 628 -8.99 14.22 -5.09
N ASP A 629 -9.78 13.63 -5.98
CA ASP A 629 -9.57 12.33 -6.62
C ASP A 629 -8.20 12.15 -7.29
N ASN A 630 -7.57 13.25 -7.74
CA ASN A 630 -6.26 13.25 -8.37
C ASN A 630 -5.14 13.63 -7.41
N TYR A 631 -5.40 13.62 -6.10
CA TYR A 631 -4.50 14.08 -5.05
C TYR A 631 -4.07 15.55 -5.21
N LYS A 632 -4.88 16.37 -5.90
CA LYS A 632 -4.66 17.81 -5.98
C LYS A 632 -5.09 18.45 -4.67
N VAL A 633 -4.31 19.39 -4.15
CA VAL A 633 -4.63 20.05 -2.89
C VAL A 633 -5.80 21.02 -3.07
N LEU A 634 -6.87 20.78 -2.32
CA LEU A 634 -8.05 21.65 -2.25
C LEU A 634 -7.99 22.62 -1.07
N GLY A 635 -7.32 22.25 0.02
CA GLY A 635 -7.16 23.12 1.19
C GLY A 635 -6.32 22.54 2.32
N VAL A 636 -5.79 23.42 3.16
CA VAL A 636 -5.09 23.11 4.41
C VAL A 636 -6.00 23.49 5.57
N ILE A 637 -6.18 22.56 6.52
CA ILE A 637 -7.10 22.71 7.65
C ILE A 637 -6.39 22.48 8.98
N ASP A 638 -7.08 22.74 10.08
CA ASP A 638 -6.60 22.45 11.45
C ASP A 638 -5.37 23.27 11.88
N TRP A 639 -5.50 24.60 11.79
CA TRP A 639 -4.48 25.55 12.23
C TRP A 639 -4.45 25.74 13.76
N GLU A 640 -5.00 24.81 14.56
CA GLU A 640 -5.09 24.94 16.02
C GLU A 640 -3.71 24.91 16.71
N SER A 641 -2.74 24.24 16.08
CA SER A 641 -1.36 24.12 16.56
C SER A 641 -0.41 25.15 15.95
N ALA A 642 -0.92 26.11 15.19
CA ALA A 642 -0.10 27.05 14.44
C ALA A 642 0.51 28.14 15.34
N PHE A 643 1.74 28.51 15.04
CA PHE A 643 2.50 29.50 15.81
C PHE A 643 3.63 30.11 14.98
N ALA A 644 4.13 31.28 15.41
CA ALA A 644 5.39 31.81 14.90
C ALA A 644 6.55 30.96 15.41
N ALA A 645 7.31 30.29 14.54
CA ALA A 645 8.27 29.26 14.94
C ALA A 645 9.73 29.64 14.65
N PRO A 646 10.71 29.08 15.37
CA PRO A 646 12.10 29.08 14.91
C PRO A 646 12.23 28.52 13.50
N TRP A 647 13.23 29.00 12.76
CA TRP A 647 13.48 28.56 11.39
C TRP A 647 13.66 27.04 11.29
N GLU A 648 14.32 26.40 12.26
CA GLU A 648 14.62 24.97 12.23
C GLU A 648 13.36 24.12 12.41
N VAL A 649 12.40 24.61 13.21
CA VAL A 649 11.11 23.94 13.40
C VAL A 649 10.22 24.13 12.18
N PHE A 650 10.23 25.34 11.62
CA PHE A 650 9.50 25.66 10.41
C PHE A 650 10.03 24.84 9.22
N ALA A 651 11.32 24.89 8.93
CA ALA A 651 11.98 24.22 7.81
C ALA A 651 12.25 22.72 8.09
N SER A 652 11.34 22.05 8.80
CA SER A 652 11.37 20.61 9.04
C SER A 652 10.56 19.85 7.98
N PHE A 653 10.76 18.53 7.90
CA PHE A 653 9.94 17.74 6.99
C PHE A 653 8.48 17.73 7.44
N PRO A 654 7.51 17.85 6.50
CA PRO A 654 6.11 17.62 6.81
C PRO A 654 5.91 16.24 7.43
N LEU A 655 4.89 16.08 8.28
CA LEU A 655 4.64 14.84 9.00
C LEU A 655 4.38 13.64 8.08
N THR A 656 3.89 13.89 6.86
CA THR A 656 3.82 12.89 5.77
C THR A 656 5.15 12.19 5.52
N LEU A 657 6.27 12.88 5.72
CA LEU A 657 7.64 12.45 5.44
C LEU A 657 8.45 12.24 6.72
N SER A 658 7.79 12.22 7.88
CA SER A 658 8.47 12.00 9.15
C SER A 658 9.13 10.62 9.21
N ALA A 659 10.37 10.58 9.68
CA ALA A 659 11.13 9.35 9.87
C ALA A 659 11.88 9.39 11.22
N THR A 660 12.25 8.22 11.74
CA THR A 660 13.14 8.13 12.91
C THR A 660 14.58 8.39 12.44
N PRO A 661 15.33 9.33 13.04
CA PRO A 661 16.74 9.50 12.73
C PRO A 661 17.53 8.18 12.84
N PRO A 662 18.36 7.80 11.85
CA PRO A 662 19.02 6.48 11.84
C PRO A 662 19.82 6.15 13.09
N LYS A 663 20.53 7.14 13.67
CA LYS A 663 21.31 6.93 14.90
C LYS A 663 20.47 6.72 16.15
N MET A 664 19.21 7.15 16.12
CA MET A 664 18.26 6.96 17.21
C MET A 664 17.45 5.67 17.04
N ASP A 665 17.36 5.16 15.82
CA ASP A 665 16.55 4.00 15.46
C ASP A 665 17.24 2.67 15.73
N ALA A 666 16.50 1.57 15.57
CA ALA A 666 17.01 0.22 15.79
C ALA A 666 18.10 -0.15 14.77
N PRO A 667 19.26 -0.68 15.19
CA PRO A 667 20.37 -0.97 14.27
C PRO A 667 20.03 -1.96 13.15
N TRP A 668 19.13 -2.92 13.39
CA TRP A 668 18.73 -3.92 12.38
C TRP A 668 17.81 -3.38 11.29
N ASN A 669 17.34 -2.13 11.40
CA ASN A 669 16.64 -1.45 10.31
C ASN A 669 17.60 -0.98 9.21
N TYR A 670 18.91 -1.11 9.41
CA TYR A 670 19.94 -0.68 8.46
C TYR A 670 20.93 -1.81 8.20
N ASP A 671 21.44 -1.88 6.97
CA ASP A 671 22.50 -2.81 6.58
C ASP A 671 23.89 -2.33 7.04
N ASP A 672 24.93 -3.12 6.77
CA ASP A 672 26.32 -2.81 7.16
C ASP A 672 26.85 -1.52 6.51
N ASP A 673 26.23 -1.08 5.40
CA ASP A 673 26.54 0.17 4.70
C ASP A 673 25.71 1.36 5.23
N GLY A 674 24.82 1.13 6.19
CA GLY A 674 23.94 2.13 6.80
C GLY A 674 22.69 2.45 5.97
N ASN A 675 22.39 1.67 4.93
CA ASN A 675 21.18 1.86 4.14
C ASN A 675 19.98 1.14 4.79
N PRO A 676 18.76 1.67 4.63
CA PRO A 676 17.57 0.99 5.13
C PRO A 676 17.42 -0.45 4.61
N ALA A 677 17.14 -1.37 5.52
CA ALA A 677 17.02 -2.81 5.25
C ALA A 677 15.63 -3.19 4.67
N ASP A 678 14.57 -2.53 5.13
CA ASP A 678 13.21 -2.73 4.65
C ASP A 678 12.83 -1.74 3.53
N GLU A 679 11.93 -2.18 2.65
CA GLU A 679 11.55 -1.41 1.46
C GLU A 679 10.73 -0.16 1.79
N GLU A 680 9.95 -0.19 2.88
CA GLU A 680 9.14 0.96 3.30
C GLU A 680 10.03 2.13 3.75
N LEU A 681 11.06 1.85 4.57
CA LEU A 681 12.02 2.84 5.02
C LEU A 681 12.89 3.35 3.85
N ARG A 682 13.28 2.49 2.89
CA ARG A 682 13.92 2.94 1.64
C ARG A 682 13.04 3.90 0.87
N GLN A 683 11.76 3.55 0.69
CA GLN A 683 10.81 4.39 -0.02
C GLN A 683 10.63 5.73 0.71
N LYS A 684 10.55 5.73 2.04
CA LYS A 684 10.45 6.95 2.86
C LYS A 684 11.67 7.86 2.68
N CYS A 685 12.88 7.29 2.68
CA CYS A 685 14.11 8.03 2.39
C CYS A 685 14.11 8.61 0.97
N GLY A 686 13.66 7.83 -0.02
CA GLY A 686 13.48 8.31 -1.40
C GLY A 686 12.47 9.46 -1.50
N ASP A 687 11.34 9.36 -0.81
CA ASP A 687 10.30 10.39 -0.78
C ASP A 687 10.81 11.71 -0.16
N ARG A 688 11.68 11.65 0.87
CA ARG A 688 12.34 12.84 1.43
C ARG A 688 13.22 13.53 0.38
N GLU A 689 14.01 12.80 -0.41
CA GLU A 689 14.82 13.40 -1.48
C GLU A 689 13.96 14.02 -2.60
N VAL A 690 12.85 13.36 -2.98
CA VAL A 690 11.89 13.92 -3.93
C VAL A 690 11.31 15.23 -3.40
N TYR A 691 10.97 15.29 -2.11
CA TYR A 691 10.45 16.50 -1.49
C TYR A 691 11.50 17.62 -1.43
N ILE A 692 12.75 17.33 -1.06
CA ILE A 692 13.83 18.34 -1.08
C ILE A 692 13.99 18.91 -2.50
N ALA A 693 13.96 18.04 -3.53
CA ALA A 693 14.03 18.49 -4.91
C ALA A 693 12.84 19.36 -5.31
N ALA A 694 11.62 19.03 -4.85
CA ALA A 694 10.43 19.83 -5.08
C ALA A 694 10.53 21.21 -4.42
N VAL A 695 10.97 21.28 -3.16
CA VAL A 695 11.23 22.53 -2.43
C VAL A 695 12.26 23.38 -3.15
N ALA A 696 13.41 22.81 -3.51
CA ALA A 696 14.47 23.54 -4.21
C ALA A 696 14.00 24.10 -5.56
N LYS A 697 13.13 23.36 -6.27
CA LYS A 697 12.52 23.82 -7.52
C LYS A 697 11.62 25.02 -7.29
N VAL A 698 10.74 24.97 -6.28
CA VAL A 698 9.83 26.09 -5.98
C VAL A 698 10.62 27.31 -5.49
N GLU A 699 11.62 27.15 -4.63
CA GLU A 699 12.50 28.24 -4.21
C GLU A 699 13.16 28.93 -5.42
N ALA A 700 13.59 28.16 -6.42
CA ALA A 700 14.16 28.70 -7.66
C ALA A 700 13.11 29.40 -8.54
N GLU A 701 11.89 28.85 -8.64
CA GLU A 701 10.75 29.47 -9.34
C GLU A 701 10.38 30.83 -8.73
N GLU A 702 10.42 30.94 -7.40
CA GLU A 702 10.13 32.16 -6.63
C GLU A 702 11.35 33.11 -6.50
N GLY A 703 12.51 32.73 -7.04
CA GLY A 703 13.73 33.55 -7.02
C GLY A 703 14.35 33.72 -5.63
N MET A 704 14.11 32.78 -4.71
CA MET A 704 14.70 32.79 -3.37
C MET A 704 16.20 32.52 -3.41
N MET A 705 16.97 33.31 -2.67
CA MET A 705 18.43 33.20 -2.59
C MET A 705 18.90 33.48 -1.16
N GLY A 706 19.99 32.86 -0.72
CA GLY A 706 20.61 33.13 0.58
C GLY A 706 20.93 31.87 1.37
N GLU A 707 21.14 32.04 2.67
CA GLU A 707 21.44 30.94 3.61
C GLU A 707 20.17 30.31 4.20
N LEU A 708 19.09 31.09 4.33
CA LEU A 708 17.77 30.63 4.80
C LEU A 708 16.94 30.11 3.63
N LEU A 709 17.24 28.88 3.20
CA LEU A 709 16.45 28.12 2.25
C LEU A 709 15.98 26.84 2.93
N ILE A 710 14.69 26.52 2.80
CA ILE A 710 14.11 25.28 3.33
C ILE A 710 14.85 24.09 2.72
N SER A 711 15.15 24.10 1.42
CA SER A 711 15.90 23.00 0.79
C SER A 711 17.29 22.78 1.39
N LYS A 712 17.96 23.86 1.83
CA LYS A 712 19.25 23.76 2.54
C LYS A 712 19.07 23.22 3.95
N SER A 713 18.06 23.72 4.68
CA SER A 713 17.75 23.25 6.03
C SER A 713 17.34 21.77 6.06
N LEU A 714 16.58 21.30 5.06
CA LEU A 714 16.20 19.89 4.94
C LEU A 714 17.40 18.97 4.62
N ARG A 715 18.48 19.51 4.04
CA ARG A 715 19.74 18.78 3.79
C ARG A 715 20.71 18.82 4.97
N ASP A 716 20.48 19.68 5.97
CA ASP A 716 21.27 19.69 7.20
C ASP A 716 20.76 18.60 8.14
N GLU A 717 21.17 17.37 7.88
CA GLU A 717 20.77 16.19 8.65
C GLU A 717 21.00 16.35 10.15
N ARG A 718 22.08 17.02 10.58
CA ARG A 718 22.39 17.21 12.00
C ARG A 718 21.30 17.99 12.71
N ARG A 719 20.85 19.10 12.11
CA ARG A 719 19.76 19.91 12.66
C ARG A 719 18.42 19.22 12.50
N GLN A 720 18.13 18.65 11.33
CA GLN A 720 16.88 17.93 11.08
C GLN A 720 16.66 16.80 12.07
N HIS A 721 17.69 15.99 12.35
CA HIS A 721 17.59 14.90 13.31
C HIS A 721 17.29 15.37 14.73
N LEU A 722 17.85 16.51 15.16
CA LEU A 722 17.54 17.08 16.47
C LEU A 722 16.10 17.62 16.54
N ILE A 723 15.60 18.26 15.49
CA ILE A 723 14.21 18.73 15.42
C ILE A 723 13.23 17.55 15.36
N ASP A 724 13.52 16.52 14.56
CA ASP A 724 12.75 15.28 14.52
C ASP A 724 12.72 14.62 15.92
N ALA A 725 13.84 14.63 16.63
CA ALA A 725 13.96 14.09 17.98
C ALA A 725 13.12 14.85 19.01
N MET A 726 12.98 16.19 18.92
CA MET A 726 12.11 16.95 19.82
C MET A 726 10.68 16.39 19.82
N ARG A 727 10.09 16.22 18.63
CA ARG A 727 8.75 15.68 18.46
C ARG A 727 8.65 14.20 18.85
N LEU A 728 9.65 13.39 18.47
CA LEU A 728 9.67 11.96 18.82
C LEU A 728 9.78 11.74 20.34
N PHE A 729 10.47 12.63 21.05
CA PHE A 729 10.59 12.62 22.50
C PHE A 729 9.23 12.87 23.18
N GLU A 730 8.52 13.91 22.75
CA GLU A 730 7.18 14.23 23.27
C GLU A 730 6.16 13.14 22.93
N ASN A 731 6.34 12.44 21.81
CA ASN A 731 5.54 11.26 21.45
C ASN A 731 5.94 9.97 22.20
N GLY A 732 7.02 10.02 23.00
CA GLY A 732 7.47 8.89 23.81
C GLY A 732 8.17 7.79 23.01
N LYS A 733 8.74 8.09 21.84
CA LYS A 733 9.48 7.10 21.03
C LYS A 733 10.79 6.71 21.72
N PRO A 734 11.00 5.42 22.08
CA PRO A 734 12.29 4.98 22.61
C PRO A 734 13.40 5.08 21.54
N GLY A 735 14.60 5.51 21.95
CA GLY A 735 15.75 5.59 21.05
C GLY A 735 16.99 6.25 21.68
N TRP A 736 18.11 6.24 20.97
CA TRP A 736 19.40 6.78 21.45
C TRP A 736 19.55 8.30 21.20
N TYR A 737 18.75 9.11 21.88
CA TYR A 737 18.75 10.58 21.75
C TYR A 737 20.14 11.23 21.93
N GLY A 738 20.94 10.74 22.88
CA GLY A 738 22.29 11.22 23.16
C GLY A 738 23.27 11.06 21.98
N LYS A 739 23.06 10.07 21.09
CA LYS A 739 23.91 9.92 19.89
C LYS A 739 23.73 11.08 18.91
N LEU A 740 22.55 11.72 18.90
CA LEU A 740 22.28 12.89 18.07
C LEU A 740 22.97 14.14 18.62
N ILE A 741 22.98 14.30 19.95
CA ILE A 741 23.73 15.35 20.65
C ILE A 741 25.22 15.25 20.31
N ASP A 742 25.80 14.06 20.45
CA ASP A 742 27.22 13.81 20.16
C ASP A 742 27.58 14.10 18.70
N GLU A 743 26.70 13.73 17.77
CA GLU A 743 26.86 13.99 16.34
C GLU A 743 26.88 15.48 16.03
N PHE A 744 25.98 16.25 16.64
CA PHE A 744 25.92 17.69 16.44
C PHE A 744 27.26 18.35 16.84
N TRP A 745 27.76 18.04 18.05
CA TRP A 745 29.01 18.59 18.57
C TRP A 745 30.25 18.18 17.77
N LYS A 746 30.35 16.91 17.34
CA LYS A 746 31.50 16.43 16.53
C LYS A 746 31.63 17.14 15.19
N GLY A 747 30.52 17.60 14.62
CA GLY A 747 30.56 18.36 13.37
C GLY A 747 30.97 19.82 13.56
N ASP A 748 30.68 20.42 14.71
CA ASP A 748 31.07 21.81 15.03
C ASP A 748 32.57 21.97 15.32
N GLU A 749 33.26 20.91 15.75
CA GLU A 749 34.72 20.92 15.92
C GLU A 749 35.50 20.91 14.59
N LYS A 750 34.82 20.67 13.45
CA LYS A 750 35.43 20.59 12.11
C LYS A 750 35.20 21.84 11.24
N THR A 751 34.48 22.83 11.75
CA THR A 751 34.24 24.15 11.15
C THR A 751 34.90 25.22 11.99
#